data_AF-A0A1C5P8M8-F1
#
_entry.id   AF-A0A1C5P8M8-F1
#
_cell.length_a   1.000
_cell.length_b   1.000
_cell.length_c   1.000
_cell.angle_alpha   90.00
_cell.angle_beta   90.00
_cell.angle_gamma   90.00
#
_symmetry.space_group_name_H-M   'P 1'
#
loop_
_entity.id
_entity.type
_entity.pdbx_description
1 polymer ?
#
loop_
_entity_poly.entity_id
_entity_poly.type
_entity_poly.pdbx_seq_one_letter_code
_entity_poly.pdbx_strand_id
1 'polypeptide(L)'
;MDRLTATPEMMRHAMNDTPLIIPGYKETREQYKYDLYLRCRVQNDILKVSLFWTANMNKGGNLPIYEVYFSREEKKFITYDCTYNKWLDSKLDRLEWPQHRYIYYMKVYINRQTRITIRNYLGTKDGCFSDLLNYQLKIRMEQLEQRHKRETDRWDSDLAQTPPLPKDWSRWVDKVAIPENYIFYHYKKGGAKTGYCSYCEKEVPIHRPLYNKEGKCPCCRHKITFKSIGRVGFFLTQRVYFYLLQRCKDGIMLREFEGYRIYRKGKYMTPECCTREIRRVICDKNAIPKRAYYWGLYKQKTFRWINGYINRSGWYTDYSGMVYGKTLPALSKRELKKTGLLEYVRGNKCVDPEEYLIAYEKRPYIEKFVKAGLSRLAKEYVKGRHKYGCDDVPLSIQESSLTKLLGIGGQELKRLRKNNGGSGFLNWLQYEKASGREIPDHTIAWFCREKITPKDLKFIRGKMSVPQIHNYITRQMSKEHMSSHNVINTWADYLSMAKGLRMNTENELVYRVRDLRKRHNELVKSCQKYGENIVIQAGRILEEYPHIDEICLSLKEKYEYGNEQYMVIAPTGVEEIILEGRALTHCVSNSDRYWERIENQESYILFLRKSSEPTKPYYTMEIEPDGTIQQKRSILNEQYEDINQAKEFLLEWQKTIAKRLTDEDRSLARQSRMLRLEEFEQLSKDQVTVRTGTLSGKLLVDVLMGDLMENAA
;
A
#
# COMPACT_ATOMS: atom_id res chain seq x y z
N MET A 1 -14.85 51.52 31.60
CA MET A 1 -16.30 51.68 31.87
C MET A 1 -16.54 51.39 33.33
N ASP A 2 -17.38 52.18 34.00
CA ASP A 2 -17.68 51.98 35.42
C ASP A 2 -18.33 50.60 35.67
N ARG A 3 -18.10 50.07 36.86
CA ARG A 3 -18.66 48.79 37.30
C ARG A 3 -20.17 48.95 37.53
N LEU A 4 -20.99 48.14 36.88
CA LEU A 4 -22.44 48.15 37.06
C LEU A 4 -22.79 47.15 38.18
N THR A 5 -23.19 47.67 39.34
CA THR A 5 -23.71 46.87 40.46
C THR A 5 -25.21 46.63 40.32
N ALA A 6 -25.76 45.70 41.10
CA ALA A 6 -27.21 45.52 41.19
C ALA A 6 -27.89 46.78 41.76
N THR A 7 -29.08 47.11 41.27
CA THR A 7 -29.86 48.24 41.82
C THR A 7 -30.49 47.87 43.17
N PRO A 8 -30.82 48.84 44.04
CA PRO A 8 -31.52 48.57 45.30
C PRO A 8 -32.82 47.78 45.11
N GLU A 9 -33.55 48.03 44.02
CA GLU A 9 -34.77 47.29 43.66
C GLU A 9 -34.47 45.81 43.35
N MET A 10 -33.46 45.53 42.51
CA MET A 10 -33.04 44.16 42.19
C MET A 10 -32.56 43.42 43.44
N MET A 11 -31.79 44.09 44.31
CA MET A 11 -31.34 43.50 45.58
C MET A 11 -32.50 43.17 46.50
N ARG A 12 -33.48 44.08 46.65
CA ARG A 12 -34.69 43.82 47.43
C ARG A 12 -35.48 42.62 46.92
N HIS A 13 -35.65 42.51 45.59
CA HIS A 13 -36.34 41.36 44.99
C HIS A 13 -35.58 40.04 45.21
N ALA A 14 -34.26 40.04 45.09
CA ALA A 14 -33.44 38.83 45.27
C ALA A 14 -33.32 38.40 46.74
N MET A 15 -33.20 39.34 47.69
CA MET A 15 -33.11 39.07 49.13
C MET A 15 -34.44 38.56 49.71
N ASN A 16 -35.57 39.06 49.20
CA ASN A 16 -36.90 38.63 49.62
C ASN A 16 -37.38 37.35 48.93
N ASP A 17 -36.58 36.79 48.01
CA ASP A 17 -36.91 35.52 47.33
C ASP A 17 -36.57 34.34 48.26
N THR A 18 -37.54 33.50 48.57
CA THR A 18 -37.35 32.29 49.37
C THR A 18 -37.09 31.11 48.43
N PRO A 19 -35.86 30.56 48.37
CA PRO A 19 -35.55 29.50 47.43
C PRO A 19 -36.25 28.18 47.78
N LEU A 20 -36.77 27.50 46.76
CA LEU A 20 -37.23 26.12 46.88
C LEU A 20 -36.03 25.18 46.80
N ILE A 21 -35.90 24.27 47.77
CA ILE A 21 -34.85 23.24 47.74
C ILE A 21 -35.34 22.07 46.89
N ILE A 22 -34.64 21.81 45.80
CA ILE A 22 -34.99 20.74 44.85
C ILE A 22 -33.92 19.66 44.90
N PRO A 23 -34.30 18.38 45.10
CA PRO A 23 -33.35 17.27 45.02
C PRO A 23 -32.87 17.09 43.56
N GLY A 24 -31.55 17.12 43.35
CA GLY A 24 -30.90 16.77 42.09
C GLY A 24 -30.30 15.36 42.12
N TYR A 25 -29.76 14.90 40.98
CA TYR A 25 -29.17 13.56 40.83
C TYR A 25 -27.91 13.32 41.69
N LYS A 26 -27.25 14.39 42.16
CA LYS A 26 -26.05 14.31 43.03
C LYS A 26 -26.06 15.29 44.21
N GLU A 27 -26.75 16.43 44.10
CA GLU A 27 -26.78 17.48 45.12
C GLU A 27 -28.17 18.13 45.18
N THR A 28 -28.54 18.67 46.34
CA THR A 28 -29.70 19.54 46.50
C THR A 28 -29.38 20.93 45.95
N ARG A 29 -30.34 21.55 45.27
CA ARG A 29 -30.15 22.88 44.66
C ARG A 29 -31.25 23.85 45.07
N GLU A 30 -30.86 25.11 45.22
CA GLU A 30 -31.77 26.23 45.44
C GLU A 30 -32.38 26.67 44.09
N GLN A 31 -33.71 26.69 44.01
CA GLN A 31 -34.45 27.29 42.90
C GLN A 31 -35.14 28.56 43.37
N TYR A 32 -34.75 29.66 42.72
CA TYR A 32 -35.31 30.99 42.93
C TYR A 32 -36.43 31.29 41.92
N LYS A 33 -37.23 32.33 42.18
CA LYS A 33 -38.26 32.82 41.23
C LYS A 33 -37.62 33.24 39.90
N TYR A 34 -36.48 33.90 39.98
CA TYR A 34 -35.60 34.22 38.85
C TYR A 34 -34.20 33.71 39.14
N ASP A 35 -33.58 33.09 38.17
CA ASP A 35 -32.22 32.54 38.27
C ASP A 35 -31.15 33.61 38.05
N LEU A 36 -31.46 34.58 37.18
CA LEU A 36 -30.56 35.68 36.86
C LEU A 36 -31.29 37.02 36.91
N TYR A 37 -30.59 38.04 37.38
CA TYR A 37 -30.98 39.42 37.20
C TYR A 37 -30.07 40.07 36.15
N LEU A 38 -30.64 40.91 35.28
CA LEU A 38 -29.90 41.57 34.22
C LEU A 38 -30.03 43.09 34.34
N ARG A 39 -28.89 43.79 34.25
CA ARG A 39 -28.82 45.24 34.12
C ARG A 39 -27.97 45.61 32.92
N CYS A 40 -28.33 46.65 32.18
CA CYS A 40 -27.51 47.14 31.08
C CYS A 40 -27.32 48.66 31.10
N ARG A 41 -26.29 49.12 30.38
CA ARG A 41 -26.08 50.53 30.03
C ARG A 41 -25.40 50.59 28.67
N VAL A 42 -25.70 51.63 27.90
CA VAL A 42 -24.92 51.97 26.70
C VAL A 42 -23.94 53.10 27.07
N GLN A 43 -22.67 52.91 26.73
CA GLN A 43 -21.61 53.92 26.90
C GLN A 43 -20.67 53.83 25.70
N ASN A 44 -20.35 54.96 25.07
CA ASN A 44 -19.50 55.02 23.87
C ASN A 44 -19.97 54.04 22.76
N ASP A 45 -21.28 54.01 22.48
CA ASP A 45 -21.95 53.07 21.56
C ASP A 45 -21.72 51.57 21.83
N ILE A 46 -21.25 51.19 23.03
CA ILE A 46 -21.13 49.81 23.47
C ILE A 46 -22.22 49.51 24.50
N LEU A 47 -23.02 48.48 24.25
CA LEU A 47 -23.99 47.96 25.22
C LEU A 47 -23.26 47.03 26.20
N LYS A 48 -23.11 47.47 27.44
CA LYS A 48 -22.62 46.66 28.56
C LYS A 48 -23.82 46.02 29.26
N VAL A 49 -23.79 44.70 29.40
CA VAL A 49 -24.82 43.89 30.07
C VAL A 49 -24.19 43.15 31.24
N SER A 50 -24.63 43.45 32.46
CA SER A 50 -24.19 42.79 33.68
C SER A 50 -25.23 41.76 34.13
N LEU A 51 -24.77 40.53 34.36
CA LEU A 51 -25.56 39.37 34.73
C LEU A 51 -25.25 38.99 36.17
N PHE A 52 -26.28 38.96 37.01
CA PHE A 52 -26.16 38.71 38.44
C PHE A 52 -26.83 37.37 38.78
N TRP A 53 -26.11 36.53 39.51
CA TRP A 53 -26.64 35.25 40.00
C TRP A 53 -27.49 35.47 41.25
N THR A 54 -28.73 35.01 41.22
CA THR A 54 -29.68 35.28 42.31
C THR A 54 -29.20 34.75 43.66
N ALA A 55 -28.53 33.59 43.73
CA ALA A 55 -28.04 33.06 45.01
C ALA A 55 -26.98 33.97 45.66
N ASN A 56 -26.15 34.64 44.85
CA ASN A 56 -25.17 35.60 45.37
C ASN A 56 -25.88 36.86 45.87
N MET A 57 -26.90 37.33 45.15
CA MET A 57 -27.68 38.51 45.52
C MET A 57 -28.54 38.30 46.77
N ASN A 58 -29.12 37.11 46.92
CA ASN A 58 -29.89 36.72 48.10
C ASN A 58 -29.01 36.74 49.37
N LYS A 59 -27.72 36.39 49.25
CA LYS A 59 -26.70 36.47 50.32
C LYS A 59 -26.07 37.85 50.50
N GLY A 60 -26.60 38.90 49.85
CA GLY A 60 -26.11 40.28 49.98
C GLY A 60 -25.08 40.72 48.93
N GLY A 61 -24.65 39.85 48.02
CA GLY A 61 -23.70 40.19 46.97
C GLY A 61 -24.32 41.03 45.85
N ASN A 62 -23.72 42.17 45.50
CA ASN A 62 -24.25 43.08 44.48
C ASN A 62 -23.44 43.13 43.18
N LEU A 63 -22.46 42.23 43.03
CA LEU A 63 -21.56 42.16 41.89
C LEU A 63 -22.05 41.15 40.84
N PRO A 64 -21.86 41.42 39.54
CA PRO A 64 -22.22 40.48 38.48
C PRO A 64 -21.27 39.27 38.47
N ILE A 65 -21.74 38.14 37.94
CA ILE A 65 -20.91 36.96 37.62
C ILE A 65 -20.33 37.05 36.20
N TYR A 66 -21.05 37.71 35.30
CA TYR A 66 -20.60 37.98 33.93
C TYR A 66 -20.96 39.40 33.50
N GLU A 67 -20.07 40.03 32.75
CA GLU A 67 -20.35 41.25 32.01
C GLU A 67 -20.15 41.00 30.52
N VAL A 68 -21.19 41.20 29.71
CA VAL A 68 -21.12 41.03 28.25
C VAL A 68 -21.16 42.39 27.59
N TYR A 69 -20.20 42.63 26.72
CA TYR A 69 -20.04 43.87 25.97
C TYR A 69 -20.40 43.61 24.53
N PHE A 70 -21.30 44.40 23.97
CA PHE A 70 -21.74 44.32 22.57
C PHE A 70 -21.35 45.60 21.85
N SER A 71 -20.67 45.47 20.71
CA SER A 71 -20.43 46.56 19.77
C SER A 71 -21.24 46.32 18.50
N ARG A 72 -22.13 47.26 18.21
CA ARG A 72 -22.96 47.25 16.98
C ARG A 72 -22.14 47.63 15.75
N GLU A 73 -21.31 48.67 15.87
CA GLU A 73 -20.42 49.12 14.80
C GLU A 73 -19.47 48.01 14.35
N GLU A 74 -18.77 47.38 15.30
CA GLU A 74 -17.81 46.32 14.99
C GLU A 74 -18.47 44.96 14.73
N LYS A 75 -19.77 44.81 15.01
CA LYS A 75 -20.48 43.53 15.04
C LYS A 75 -19.74 42.47 15.88
N LYS A 76 -19.30 42.85 17.06
CA LYS A 76 -18.56 41.99 18.00
C LYS A 76 -19.24 41.96 19.36
N PHE A 77 -18.88 40.93 20.11
CA PHE A 77 -19.13 40.87 21.53
C PHE A 77 -17.94 40.25 22.24
N ILE A 78 -17.78 40.56 23.52
CA ILE A 78 -16.83 39.91 24.41
C ILE A 78 -17.47 39.78 25.79
N THR A 79 -17.18 38.68 26.49
CA THR A 79 -17.70 38.41 27.83
C THR A 79 -16.55 38.52 28.82
N TYR A 80 -16.75 39.20 29.94
CA TYR A 80 -15.84 39.22 31.06
C TYR A 80 -16.43 38.36 32.18
N ASP A 81 -15.65 37.38 32.63
CA ASP A 81 -15.93 36.53 33.77
C ASP A 81 -15.47 37.24 35.03
N CYS A 82 -16.44 37.71 35.83
CA CYS A 82 -16.16 38.47 37.03
C CYS A 82 -15.71 37.59 38.21
N THR A 83 -16.00 36.29 38.14
CA THR A 83 -15.60 35.33 39.18
C THR A 83 -14.13 34.99 39.05
N TYR A 84 -13.65 34.77 37.83
CA TYR A 84 -12.27 34.38 37.55
C TYR A 84 -11.39 35.52 36.99
N ASN A 85 -11.94 36.72 36.84
CA ASN A 85 -11.26 37.91 36.29
C ASN A 85 -10.60 37.66 34.92
N LYS A 86 -11.34 37.05 33.99
CA LYS A 86 -10.83 36.71 32.65
C LYS A 86 -11.78 37.14 31.54
N TRP A 87 -11.21 37.50 30.39
CA TRP A 87 -11.96 37.76 29.17
C TRP A 87 -12.26 36.45 28.41
N LEU A 88 -13.45 36.36 27.84
CA LEU A 88 -14.00 35.19 27.15
C LEU A 88 -14.63 35.61 25.82
N ASP A 89 -14.39 34.78 24.80
CA ASP A 89 -15.08 34.85 23.50
C ASP A 89 -16.42 34.09 23.50
N SER A 90 -16.81 33.51 24.63
CA SER A 90 -17.97 32.63 24.76
C SER A 90 -19.30 33.40 24.64
N LYS A 91 -20.22 32.80 23.87
CA LYS A 91 -21.63 33.19 23.83
C LYS A 91 -22.31 32.82 25.16
N LEU A 92 -23.45 33.45 25.43
CA LEU A 92 -24.27 33.20 26.61
C LEU A 92 -24.69 31.73 26.79
N ASP A 93 -24.94 30.99 25.70
CA ASP A 93 -25.27 29.55 25.75
C ASP A 93 -24.07 28.63 26.01
N ARG A 94 -22.85 29.19 26.06
CA ARG A 94 -21.59 28.47 26.25
C ARG A 94 -20.79 28.93 27.47
N LEU A 95 -21.39 29.75 28.33
CA LEU A 95 -20.82 30.11 29.62
C LEU A 95 -21.02 28.98 30.64
N GLU A 96 -20.16 28.92 31.64
CA GLU A 96 -20.26 27.99 32.76
C GLU A 96 -21.24 28.55 33.79
N TRP A 97 -22.51 28.20 33.63
CA TRP A 97 -23.55 28.65 34.55
C TRP A 97 -23.52 27.89 35.89
N PRO A 98 -23.71 28.57 37.03
CA PRO A 98 -23.76 27.93 38.34
C PRO A 98 -24.78 26.77 38.40
N GLN A 99 -24.48 25.77 39.22
CA GLN A 99 -25.27 24.54 39.35
C GLN A 99 -25.45 23.77 38.03
N HIS A 100 -24.54 23.95 37.05
CA HIS A 100 -24.59 23.35 35.71
C HIS A 100 -25.92 23.57 34.98
N ARG A 101 -26.59 24.71 35.22
CA ARG A 101 -27.87 25.00 34.58
C ARG A 101 -27.68 25.28 33.09
N TYR A 102 -28.53 24.67 32.26
CA TYR A 102 -28.64 25.07 30.87
C TYR A 102 -29.38 26.38 30.77
N ILE A 103 -28.80 27.34 30.05
CA ILE A 103 -29.34 28.70 29.92
C ILE A 103 -30.79 28.74 29.41
N TYR A 104 -31.18 27.76 28.59
CA TYR A 104 -32.52 27.65 28.02
C TYR A 104 -33.63 27.40 29.05
N TYR A 105 -33.27 26.96 30.27
CA TYR A 105 -34.22 26.74 31.37
C TYR A 105 -34.15 27.81 32.46
N MET A 106 -33.31 28.84 32.29
CA MET A 106 -33.10 29.87 33.31
C MET A 106 -34.12 31.00 33.17
N LYS A 107 -34.73 31.40 34.29
CA LYS A 107 -35.64 32.56 34.35
C LYS A 107 -34.84 33.82 34.61
N VAL A 108 -34.91 34.79 33.68
CA VAL A 108 -34.14 36.04 33.78
C VAL A 108 -35.06 37.22 34.10
N TYR A 109 -34.81 37.90 35.22
CA TYR A 109 -35.45 39.17 35.56
C TYR A 109 -34.78 40.32 34.81
N ILE A 110 -35.59 41.13 34.13
CA ILE A 110 -35.16 42.33 33.41
C ILE A 110 -36.18 43.43 33.64
N ASN A 111 -35.76 44.57 34.19
CA ASN A 111 -36.66 45.70 34.40
C ASN A 111 -37.01 46.41 33.07
N ARG A 112 -38.07 47.22 33.09
CA ARG A 112 -38.61 47.88 31.89
C ARG A 112 -37.57 48.75 31.17
N GLN A 113 -36.78 49.52 31.91
CA GLN A 113 -35.77 50.41 31.33
C GLN A 113 -34.64 49.64 30.63
N THR A 114 -34.20 48.53 31.23
CA THR A 114 -33.18 47.64 30.66
C THR A 114 -33.70 46.99 29.38
N ARG A 115 -34.96 46.51 29.37
CA ARG A 115 -35.59 45.97 28.15
C ARG A 115 -35.64 47.01 27.02
N ILE A 116 -36.09 48.22 27.30
CA ILE A 116 -36.13 49.31 26.30
C ILE A 116 -34.74 49.60 25.75
N THR A 117 -33.73 49.64 26.62
CA THR A 117 -32.33 49.90 26.22
C THR A 117 -31.80 48.82 25.28
N ILE A 118 -31.96 47.53 25.64
CA ILE A 118 -31.53 46.40 24.81
C ILE A 118 -32.26 46.42 23.46
N ARG A 119 -33.59 46.58 23.50
CA ARG A 119 -34.45 46.62 22.33
C ARG A 119 -34.01 47.70 21.34
N ASN A 120 -33.80 48.92 21.83
CA ASN A 120 -33.42 50.05 21.00
C ASN A 120 -31.99 49.90 20.45
N TYR A 121 -31.07 49.34 21.24
CA TYR A 121 -29.67 49.16 20.82
C TYR A 121 -29.52 48.06 19.75
N LEU A 122 -30.14 46.90 19.97
CA LEU A 122 -30.04 45.74 19.06
C LEU A 122 -31.07 45.77 17.92
N GLY A 123 -32.08 46.64 17.99
CA GLY A 123 -33.18 46.69 17.02
C GLY A 123 -34.11 45.47 17.09
N THR A 124 -34.29 44.88 18.28
CA THR A 124 -35.16 43.69 18.48
C THR A 124 -36.58 44.09 18.90
N LYS A 125 -37.46 43.10 19.10
CA LYS A 125 -38.87 43.36 19.49
C LYS A 125 -39.04 43.51 21.00
N ASP A 126 -38.39 42.66 21.79
CA ASP A 126 -38.75 42.47 23.21
C ASP A 126 -37.69 42.97 24.20
N GLY A 127 -36.43 43.09 23.78
CA GLY A 127 -35.31 43.51 24.63
C GLY A 127 -34.96 42.49 25.73
N CYS A 128 -35.19 41.21 25.44
CA CYS A 128 -35.07 40.13 26.41
C CYS A 128 -33.69 39.44 26.35
N PHE A 129 -33.47 38.45 27.21
CA PHE A 129 -32.22 37.70 27.22
C PHE A 129 -31.96 36.93 25.91
N SER A 130 -33.00 36.35 25.31
CA SER A 130 -32.87 35.62 24.04
C SER A 130 -32.47 36.55 22.88
N ASP A 131 -32.85 37.83 22.90
CA ASP A 131 -32.40 38.82 21.91
C ASP A 131 -30.88 39.00 21.93
N LEU A 132 -30.27 39.04 23.13
CA LEU A 132 -28.81 39.12 23.29
C LEU A 132 -28.13 37.87 22.74
N LEU A 133 -28.63 36.68 23.09
CA LEU A 133 -28.08 35.41 22.59
C LEU A 133 -28.25 35.28 21.07
N ASN A 134 -29.42 35.63 20.53
CA ASN A 134 -29.69 35.61 19.09
C ASN A 134 -28.74 36.55 18.33
N TYR A 135 -28.44 37.72 18.89
CA TYR A 135 -27.45 38.64 18.32
C TYR A 135 -26.04 38.03 18.31
N GLN A 136 -25.60 37.40 19.41
CA GLN A 136 -24.31 36.69 19.43
C GLN A 136 -24.26 35.53 18.43
N LEU A 137 -25.35 34.75 18.32
CA LEU A 137 -25.48 33.65 17.37
C LEU A 137 -25.38 34.15 15.92
N LYS A 138 -26.06 35.26 15.60
CA LYS A 138 -25.99 35.90 14.28
C LYS A 138 -24.57 36.32 13.94
N ILE A 139 -23.87 37.00 14.86
CA ILE A 139 -22.46 37.37 14.66
C ILE A 139 -21.58 36.14 14.38
N ARG A 140 -21.71 35.07 15.19
CA ARG A 140 -20.92 33.86 14.99
C ARG A 140 -21.25 33.15 13.68
N MET A 141 -22.51 33.19 13.24
CA MET A 141 -22.94 32.65 11.95
C MET A 141 -22.31 33.42 10.79
N GLU A 142 -22.38 34.76 10.81
CA GLU A 142 -21.75 35.63 9.79
C GLU A 142 -20.22 35.43 9.75
N GLN A 143 -19.55 35.37 10.90
CA GLN A 143 -18.11 35.09 10.99
C GLN A 143 -17.75 33.72 10.40
N LEU A 144 -18.57 32.70 10.67
CA LEU A 144 -18.39 31.36 10.12
C LEU A 144 -18.59 31.35 8.60
N GLU A 145 -19.60 32.05 8.09
CA GLU A 145 -19.84 32.22 6.66
C GLU A 145 -18.68 32.94 5.96
N GLN A 146 -18.15 34.02 6.55
CA GLN A 146 -16.96 34.70 6.02
C GLN A 146 -15.74 33.79 5.98
N ARG A 147 -15.52 32.99 7.03
CA ARG A 147 -14.42 32.01 7.06
C ARG A 147 -14.56 30.97 5.96
N HIS A 148 -15.76 30.39 5.82
CA HIS A 148 -16.07 29.46 4.74
C HIS A 148 -15.89 30.11 3.36
N LYS A 149 -16.33 31.37 3.21
CA LYS A 149 -16.20 32.12 1.97
C LYS A 149 -14.73 32.29 1.55
N ARG A 150 -13.81 32.55 2.48
CA ARG A 150 -12.37 32.60 2.19
C ARG A 150 -11.82 31.29 1.62
N GLU A 151 -12.30 30.15 2.13
CA GLU A 151 -11.94 28.83 1.58
C GLU A 151 -12.55 28.64 0.19
N THR A 152 -13.83 28.96 0.04
CA THR A 152 -14.60 28.63 -1.16
C THR A 152 -14.34 29.57 -2.34
N ASP A 153 -14.08 30.85 -2.10
CA ASP A 153 -13.80 31.85 -3.14
C ASP A 153 -12.57 31.44 -3.96
N ARG A 154 -11.56 30.85 -3.31
CA ARG A 154 -10.40 30.29 -4.01
C ARG A 154 -10.80 29.14 -4.94
N TRP A 155 -11.67 28.25 -4.48
CA TRP A 155 -12.14 27.11 -5.28
C TRP A 155 -13.02 27.57 -6.44
N ASP A 156 -13.90 28.53 -6.20
CA ASP A 156 -14.78 29.10 -7.22
C ASP A 156 -13.97 29.82 -8.30
N SER A 157 -12.93 30.57 -7.90
CA SER A 157 -11.97 31.18 -8.83
C SER A 157 -11.23 30.13 -9.67
N ASP A 158 -10.74 29.04 -9.06
CA ASP A 158 -10.09 27.94 -9.79
C ASP A 158 -11.05 27.29 -10.79
N LEU A 159 -12.33 27.13 -10.43
CA LEU A 159 -13.33 26.44 -11.23
C LEU A 159 -14.05 27.33 -12.25
N ALA A 160 -13.90 28.65 -12.18
CA ALA A 160 -14.45 29.59 -13.15
C ALA A 160 -13.95 29.32 -14.59
N GLN A 161 -12.76 28.72 -14.73
CA GLN A 161 -12.19 28.32 -16.03
C GLN A 161 -12.80 27.04 -16.62
N THR A 162 -13.84 26.46 -16.01
CA THR A 162 -14.48 25.22 -16.48
C THR A 162 -15.14 25.43 -17.85
N PRO A 163 -14.70 24.73 -18.91
CA PRO A 163 -15.33 24.88 -20.22
C PRO A 163 -16.74 24.28 -20.29
N PRO A 164 -17.61 24.76 -21.20
CA PRO A 164 -18.91 24.14 -21.44
C PRO A 164 -18.75 22.72 -22.00
N LEU A 165 -19.77 21.88 -21.78
CA LEU A 165 -19.79 20.53 -22.32
C LEU A 165 -19.87 20.55 -23.86
N PRO A 166 -19.29 19.54 -24.55
CA PRO A 166 -19.47 19.38 -26.00
C PRO A 166 -20.95 19.31 -26.40
N LYS A 167 -21.31 19.83 -27.58
CA LYS A 167 -22.70 19.89 -28.06
C LYS A 167 -23.37 18.51 -28.14
N ASP A 168 -22.60 17.47 -28.46
CA ASP A 168 -23.06 16.09 -28.57
C ASP A 168 -22.83 15.26 -27.29
N TRP A 169 -22.46 15.90 -26.18
CA TRP A 169 -22.13 15.23 -24.92
C TRP A 169 -23.23 14.28 -24.46
N SER A 170 -24.47 14.75 -24.33
CA SER A 170 -25.60 13.93 -23.86
C SER A 170 -25.83 12.70 -24.73
N ARG A 171 -25.72 12.85 -26.05
CA ARG A 171 -25.85 11.74 -27.01
C ARG A 171 -24.68 10.76 -26.89
N TRP A 172 -23.45 11.26 -26.73
CA TRP A 172 -22.28 10.42 -26.52
C TRP A 172 -22.37 9.64 -25.21
N VAL A 173 -22.87 10.25 -24.14
CA VAL A 173 -23.07 9.56 -22.86
C VAL A 173 -24.09 8.43 -23.01
N ASP A 174 -25.26 8.72 -23.56
CA ASP A 174 -26.34 7.76 -23.74
C ASP A 174 -25.94 6.57 -24.63
N LYS A 175 -25.25 6.85 -25.75
CA LYS A 175 -24.93 5.84 -26.77
C LYS A 175 -23.58 5.16 -26.59
N VAL A 176 -22.59 5.82 -25.99
CA VAL A 176 -21.21 5.31 -25.96
C VAL A 176 -20.76 5.06 -24.53
N ALA A 177 -20.85 6.07 -23.66
CA ALA A 177 -20.31 5.97 -22.30
C ALA A 177 -21.04 4.92 -21.44
N ILE A 178 -22.36 4.80 -21.57
CA ILE A 178 -23.16 3.77 -20.90
C ILE A 178 -23.26 2.54 -21.84
N PRO A 179 -22.52 1.44 -21.60
CA PRO A 179 -22.36 0.38 -22.59
C PRO A 179 -23.55 -0.59 -22.68
N GLU A 180 -24.39 -0.67 -21.64
CA GLU A 180 -25.49 -1.63 -21.55
C GLU A 180 -26.63 -1.30 -22.49
N ASN A 181 -26.90 -2.14 -23.47
CA ASN A 181 -27.98 -1.94 -24.42
C ASN A 181 -28.93 -3.14 -24.41
N TYR A 182 -30.16 -2.93 -24.86
CA TYR A 182 -31.20 -3.93 -24.77
C TYR A 182 -31.96 -4.07 -26.09
N ILE A 183 -32.53 -5.26 -26.28
CA ILE A 183 -33.63 -5.42 -27.23
C ILE A 183 -34.90 -5.75 -26.44
N PHE A 184 -35.91 -4.90 -26.56
CA PHE A 184 -37.21 -5.07 -25.94
C PHE A 184 -38.15 -5.78 -26.90
N TYR A 185 -38.84 -6.82 -26.44
CA TYR A 185 -39.76 -7.59 -27.28
C TYR A 185 -41.04 -7.97 -26.54
N HIS A 186 -42.14 -8.11 -27.28
CA HIS A 186 -43.37 -8.70 -26.77
C HIS A 186 -43.29 -10.22 -26.85
N TYR A 187 -43.57 -10.91 -25.75
CA TYR A 187 -43.60 -12.37 -25.74
C TYR A 187 -44.68 -12.89 -26.69
N LYS A 188 -44.34 -13.89 -27.51
CA LYS A 188 -45.26 -14.64 -28.37
C LYS A 188 -44.96 -16.13 -28.27
N LYS A 189 -45.99 -16.96 -28.16
CA LYS A 189 -45.89 -18.42 -28.25
C LYS A 189 -45.28 -18.77 -29.62
N GLY A 190 -44.17 -19.52 -29.64
CA GLY A 190 -43.38 -19.77 -30.86
C GLY A 190 -42.19 -18.82 -31.10
N GLY A 191 -41.99 -17.82 -30.25
CA GLY A 191 -40.86 -16.87 -30.30
C GLY A 191 -41.20 -15.56 -31.01
N ALA A 192 -40.81 -14.43 -30.40
CA ALA A 192 -40.97 -13.12 -31.02
C ALA A 192 -40.08 -12.99 -32.27
N LYS A 193 -40.61 -12.34 -33.31
CA LYS A 193 -39.94 -12.12 -34.61
C LYS A 193 -39.34 -10.71 -34.74
N THR A 194 -39.80 -9.76 -33.93
CA THR A 194 -39.34 -8.36 -33.92
C THR A 194 -39.11 -7.88 -32.49
N GLY A 195 -38.26 -6.87 -32.33
CA GLY A 195 -38.09 -6.14 -31.08
C GLY A 195 -37.35 -4.82 -31.27
N TYR A 196 -37.51 -3.92 -30.31
CA TYR A 196 -36.92 -2.59 -30.31
C TYR A 196 -35.50 -2.60 -29.74
N CYS A 197 -34.50 -2.17 -30.50
CA CYS A 197 -33.13 -2.03 -30.02
C CYS A 197 -32.87 -0.66 -29.41
N SER A 198 -32.46 -0.61 -28.14
CA SER A 198 -32.18 0.65 -27.41
C SER A 198 -30.95 1.42 -27.93
N TYR A 199 -30.09 0.77 -28.71
CA TYR A 199 -28.89 1.41 -29.26
C TYR A 199 -29.16 2.15 -30.57
N CYS A 200 -29.68 1.43 -31.57
CA CYS A 200 -30.00 2.01 -32.88
C CYS A 200 -31.39 2.63 -32.96
N GLU A 201 -32.19 2.49 -31.90
CA GLU A 201 -33.52 3.10 -31.73
C GLU A 201 -34.50 2.73 -32.86
N LYS A 202 -34.43 1.46 -33.27
CA LYS A 202 -35.24 0.91 -34.36
C LYS A 202 -35.81 -0.44 -33.96
N GLU A 203 -36.96 -0.77 -34.54
CA GLU A 203 -37.45 -2.15 -34.60
C GLU A 203 -36.49 -2.98 -35.46
N VAL A 204 -36.08 -4.12 -34.94
CA VAL A 204 -35.13 -5.03 -35.58
C VAL A 204 -35.68 -6.45 -35.60
N PRO A 205 -35.37 -7.26 -36.63
CA PRO A 205 -35.75 -8.66 -36.65
C PRO A 205 -35.02 -9.40 -35.53
N ILE A 206 -35.69 -10.33 -34.85
CA ILE A 206 -35.08 -11.18 -33.82
C ILE A 206 -35.56 -12.62 -33.98
N HIS A 207 -34.78 -13.57 -33.46
CA HIS A 207 -35.12 -14.98 -33.54
C HIS A 207 -35.01 -15.62 -32.15
N ARG A 208 -36.11 -16.24 -31.70
CA ARG A 208 -36.21 -16.99 -30.42
C ARG A 208 -35.51 -16.27 -29.24
N PRO A 209 -35.86 -14.99 -28.94
CA PRO A 209 -35.22 -14.26 -27.86
C PRO A 209 -35.51 -14.91 -26.50
N LEU A 210 -34.50 -14.98 -25.64
CA LEU A 210 -34.62 -15.45 -24.26
C LEU A 210 -34.40 -14.29 -23.29
N TYR A 211 -35.27 -14.17 -22.28
CA TYR A 211 -35.18 -13.11 -21.28
C TYR A 211 -33.80 -13.11 -20.58
N ASN A 212 -33.18 -11.94 -20.47
CA ASN A 212 -31.83 -11.71 -19.92
C ASN A 212 -30.67 -12.41 -20.66
N LYS A 213 -30.92 -13.02 -21.83
CA LYS A 213 -29.84 -13.57 -22.63
C LYS A 213 -29.06 -12.44 -23.33
N GLU A 214 -27.75 -12.51 -23.28
CA GLU A 214 -26.88 -11.62 -24.06
C GLU A 214 -26.90 -12.00 -25.55
N GLY A 215 -26.79 -11.01 -26.42
CA GLY A 215 -26.73 -11.20 -27.86
C GLY A 215 -26.12 -10.00 -28.58
N LYS A 216 -26.28 -9.97 -29.89
CA LYS A 216 -25.94 -8.82 -30.72
C LYS A 216 -27.17 -8.39 -31.51
N CYS A 217 -27.37 -7.09 -31.65
CA CYS A 217 -28.39 -6.58 -32.55
C CYS A 217 -28.07 -6.98 -34.00
N PRO A 218 -29.02 -7.54 -34.77
CA PRO A 218 -28.74 -7.95 -36.15
C PRO A 218 -28.50 -6.75 -37.09
N CYS A 219 -29.08 -5.60 -36.79
CA CYS A 219 -28.89 -4.39 -37.59
C CYS A 219 -27.61 -3.64 -37.23
N CYS A 220 -27.42 -3.25 -35.96
CA CYS A 220 -26.27 -2.42 -35.56
C CYS A 220 -25.10 -3.21 -34.97
N ARG A 221 -25.21 -4.54 -34.82
CA ARG A 221 -24.19 -5.45 -34.28
C ARG A 221 -23.71 -5.18 -32.85
N HIS A 222 -24.27 -4.19 -32.17
CA HIS A 222 -23.94 -3.86 -30.79
C HIS A 222 -24.33 -4.99 -29.84
N LYS A 223 -23.53 -5.19 -28.80
CA LYS A 223 -23.84 -6.12 -27.71
C LYS A 223 -25.09 -5.63 -26.99
N ILE A 224 -26.06 -6.52 -26.79
CA ILE A 224 -27.34 -6.22 -26.16
C ILE A 224 -27.75 -7.34 -25.20
N THR A 225 -28.73 -7.06 -24.35
CA THR A 225 -29.43 -8.04 -23.52
C THR A 225 -30.93 -8.02 -23.84
N PHE A 226 -31.53 -9.18 -24.06
CA PHE A 226 -32.95 -9.28 -24.40
C PHE A 226 -33.85 -9.06 -23.17
N LYS A 227 -34.88 -8.22 -23.31
CA LYS A 227 -35.87 -7.90 -22.27
C LYS A 227 -37.29 -8.09 -22.81
N SER A 228 -38.07 -8.94 -22.15
CA SER A 228 -39.48 -9.16 -22.49
C SER A 228 -40.31 -8.06 -21.83
N ILE A 229 -41.10 -7.32 -22.62
CA ILE A 229 -41.87 -6.14 -22.16
C ILE A 229 -42.87 -6.51 -21.06
N GLY A 230 -43.48 -7.70 -21.14
CA GLY A 230 -44.43 -8.15 -20.11
C GLY A 230 -43.78 -8.58 -18.79
N ARG A 231 -42.49 -8.89 -18.80
CA ARG A 231 -41.73 -9.33 -17.60
C ARG A 231 -40.87 -8.22 -17.00
N VAL A 232 -40.42 -7.28 -17.83
CA VAL A 232 -39.51 -6.22 -17.41
C VAL A 232 -40.29 -5.12 -16.67
N GLY A 233 -39.93 -4.88 -15.42
CA GLY A 233 -40.45 -3.79 -14.60
C GLY A 233 -39.56 -2.55 -14.67
N PHE A 234 -39.46 -1.84 -13.54
CA PHE A 234 -38.45 -0.80 -13.33
C PHE A 234 -37.06 -1.42 -13.21
N PHE A 235 -36.06 -0.86 -13.90
CA PHE A 235 -34.67 -1.22 -13.66
C PHE A 235 -33.71 -0.10 -14.09
N LEU A 236 -32.46 -0.24 -13.65
CA LEU A 236 -31.36 0.68 -13.89
C LEU A 236 -30.25 -0.08 -14.62
N THR A 237 -29.54 0.58 -15.53
CA THR A 237 -28.23 0.06 -15.96
C THR A 237 -27.25 0.14 -14.78
N GLN A 238 -26.11 -0.55 -14.86
CA GLN A 238 -25.01 -0.31 -13.96
C GLN A 238 -24.58 1.16 -14.03
N ARG A 239 -24.16 1.68 -12.88
CA ARG A 239 -23.52 2.99 -12.79
C ARG A 239 -22.11 2.86 -13.35
N VAL A 240 -21.79 3.74 -14.29
CA VAL A 240 -20.48 3.74 -14.95
C VAL A 240 -19.84 5.11 -14.83
N TYR A 241 -18.51 5.12 -14.82
CA TYR A 241 -17.71 6.34 -14.87
C TYR A 241 -17.32 6.66 -16.32
N PHE A 242 -17.20 7.95 -16.62
CA PHE A 242 -16.68 8.44 -17.89
C PHE A 242 -16.05 9.81 -17.74
N TYR A 243 -15.16 10.13 -18.67
CA TYR A 243 -14.23 11.24 -18.52
C TYR A 243 -14.27 12.18 -19.73
N LEU A 244 -14.04 13.46 -19.45
CA LEU A 244 -13.90 14.51 -20.43
C LEU A 244 -12.66 15.34 -20.11
N LEU A 245 -11.74 15.43 -21.08
CA LEU A 245 -10.58 16.30 -20.97
C LEU A 245 -10.81 17.52 -21.86
N GLN A 246 -10.61 18.72 -21.31
CA GLN A 246 -10.76 19.99 -22.02
C GLN A 246 -9.61 20.94 -21.69
N ARG A 247 -9.27 21.83 -22.62
CA ARG A 247 -8.31 22.91 -22.36
C ARG A 247 -8.91 23.92 -21.38
N CYS A 248 -8.12 24.35 -20.40
CA CYS A 248 -8.45 25.44 -19.49
C CYS A 248 -7.28 26.43 -19.41
N LYS A 249 -7.44 27.53 -18.65
CA LYS A 249 -6.41 28.58 -18.55
C LYS A 249 -5.08 28.02 -18.04
N ASP A 250 -5.14 27.13 -17.05
CA ASP A 250 -3.94 26.59 -16.40
C ASP A 250 -3.30 25.41 -17.14
N GLY A 251 -4.01 24.82 -18.11
CA GLY A 251 -3.57 23.65 -18.86
C GLY A 251 -4.76 22.80 -19.30
N ILE A 252 -5.00 21.68 -18.61
CA ILE A 252 -6.09 20.75 -18.92
C ILE A 252 -7.00 20.61 -17.70
N MET A 253 -8.31 20.62 -17.94
CA MET A 253 -9.30 20.18 -16.97
C MET A 253 -9.77 18.77 -17.34
N LEU A 254 -9.52 17.83 -16.44
CA LEU A 254 -10.10 16.49 -16.46
C LEU A 254 -11.37 16.51 -15.63
N ARG A 255 -12.47 16.08 -16.22
CA ARG A 255 -13.78 16.03 -15.59
C ARG A 255 -14.26 14.59 -15.56
N GLU A 256 -14.63 14.11 -14.38
CA GLU A 256 -15.16 12.77 -14.14
C GLU A 256 -16.66 12.87 -13.88
N PHE A 257 -17.38 11.97 -14.53
CA PHE A 257 -18.82 11.87 -14.44
C PHE A 257 -19.21 10.44 -14.06
N GLU A 258 -20.34 10.33 -13.39
CA GLU A 258 -21.05 9.08 -13.15
C GLU A 258 -22.38 9.15 -13.90
N GLY A 259 -22.79 8.05 -14.53
CA GLY A 259 -24.08 7.98 -15.19
C GLY A 259 -24.66 6.59 -15.34
N TYR A 260 -25.97 6.55 -15.56
CA TYR A 260 -26.77 5.35 -15.74
C TYR A 260 -28.09 5.70 -16.44
N ARG A 261 -28.77 4.69 -17.00
CA ARG A 261 -30.12 4.84 -17.56
C ARG A 261 -31.17 4.24 -16.65
N ILE A 262 -32.31 4.92 -16.55
CA ILE A 262 -33.51 4.46 -15.85
C ILE A 262 -34.55 4.03 -16.88
N TYR A 263 -34.98 2.78 -16.79
CA TYR A 263 -36.09 2.26 -17.57
C TYR A 263 -37.31 2.11 -16.67
N ARG A 264 -38.35 2.92 -16.92
CA ARG A 264 -39.63 2.81 -16.21
C ARG A 264 -40.54 1.79 -16.88
N LYS A 265 -41.42 1.16 -16.10
CA LYS A 265 -42.43 0.24 -16.62
C LYS A 265 -43.26 0.92 -17.72
N GLY A 266 -43.32 0.31 -18.89
CA GLY A 266 -44.03 0.84 -20.07
C GLY A 266 -43.30 1.94 -20.86
N LYS A 267 -42.16 2.46 -20.40
CA LYS A 267 -41.38 3.53 -21.06
C LYS A 267 -39.97 3.04 -21.47
N TYR A 268 -39.90 1.97 -22.26
CA TYR A 268 -38.63 1.35 -22.65
C TYR A 268 -37.96 2.00 -23.88
N MET A 269 -38.73 2.74 -24.68
CA MET A 269 -38.21 3.47 -25.85
C MET A 269 -37.59 4.82 -25.48
N THR A 270 -37.96 5.38 -24.33
CA THR A 270 -37.52 6.70 -23.85
C THR A 270 -36.94 6.60 -22.43
N PRO A 271 -35.78 5.93 -22.25
CA PRO A 271 -35.15 5.85 -20.94
C PRO A 271 -34.67 7.22 -20.45
N GLU A 272 -34.71 7.43 -19.13
CA GLU A 272 -34.12 8.63 -18.52
C GLU A 272 -32.61 8.41 -18.35
N CYS A 273 -31.79 9.24 -18.98
CA CYS A 273 -30.33 9.19 -18.81
C CYS A 273 -29.91 10.12 -17.66
N CYS A 274 -29.49 9.54 -16.54
CA CYS A 274 -29.01 10.30 -15.39
C CYS A 274 -27.49 10.45 -15.46
N THR A 275 -27.01 11.68 -15.39
CA THR A 275 -25.58 12.00 -15.46
C THR A 275 -25.22 13.04 -14.40
N ARG A 276 -24.15 12.81 -13.67
CA ARG A 276 -23.65 13.72 -12.64
C ARG A 276 -22.15 13.91 -12.80
N GLU A 277 -21.71 15.16 -12.88
CA GLU A 277 -20.29 15.48 -12.74
C GLU A 277 -19.92 15.37 -11.25
N ILE A 278 -18.91 14.55 -10.94
CA ILE A 278 -18.57 14.23 -9.55
C ILE A 278 -17.18 14.73 -9.14
N ARG A 279 -16.28 14.93 -10.11
CA ARG A 279 -14.90 15.35 -9.84
C ARG A 279 -14.31 16.16 -10.99
N ARG A 280 -13.47 17.13 -10.62
CA ARG A 280 -12.66 17.96 -11.53
C ARG A 280 -11.22 17.94 -11.08
N VAL A 281 -10.30 17.75 -12.02
CA VAL A 281 -8.86 17.82 -11.79
C VAL A 281 -8.29 18.85 -12.76
N ILE A 282 -7.57 19.83 -12.23
CA ILE A 282 -6.86 20.84 -13.01
C ILE A 282 -5.40 20.42 -13.07
N CYS A 283 -4.95 20.17 -14.29
CA CYS A 283 -3.57 19.89 -14.63
C CYS A 283 -2.89 21.13 -15.21
N ASP A 284 -1.58 21.23 -14.99
CA ASP A 284 -0.78 22.27 -15.63
C ASP A 284 -0.62 22.04 -17.16
N LYS A 285 0.16 22.91 -17.82
CA LYS A 285 0.43 22.84 -19.26
C LYS A 285 1.21 21.59 -19.70
N ASN A 286 1.82 20.86 -18.75
CA ASN A 286 2.49 19.58 -18.96
C ASN A 286 1.58 18.39 -18.61
N ALA A 287 0.28 18.65 -18.41
CA ALA A 287 -0.73 17.68 -18.02
C ALA A 287 -0.48 16.99 -16.66
N ILE A 288 0.28 17.64 -15.79
CA ILE A 288 0.51 17.15 -14.42
C ILE A 288 -0.62 17.63 -13.51
N PRO A 289 -1.34 16.73 -12.81
CA PRO A 289 -2.38 17.11 -11.86
C PRO A 289 -1.85 18.04 -10.76
N LYS A 290 -2.53 19.17 -10.51
CA LYS A 290 -2.14 20.13 -9.46
C LYS A 290 -3.22 20.40 -8.44
N ARG A 291 -4.49 20.37 -8.84
CA ARG A 291 -5.63 20.64 -7.98
C ARG A 291 -6.77 19.69 -8.31
N ALA A 292 -7.48 19.23 -7.30
CA ALA A 292 -8.64 18.37 -7.46
C ALA A 292 -9.82 18.89 -6.63
N TYR A 293 -11.02 18.72 -7.16
CA TYR A 293 -12.28 19.11 -6.51
C TYR A 293 -13.30 18.00 -6.72
N TYR A 294 -14.17 17.79 -5.74
CA TYR A 294 -15.29 16.87 -5.84
C TYR A 294 -16.60 17.58 -5.48
N TRP A 295 -17.71 17.11 -6.04
CA TRP A 295 -19.03 17.62 -5.70
C TRP A 295 -19.54 16.92 -4.44
N GLY A 296 -19.81 17.66 -3.37
CA GLY A 296 -20.19 17.08 -2.08
C GLY A 296 -20.84 18.06 -1.11
N LEU A 297 -21.24 17.55 0.05
CA LEU A 297 -21.88 18.34 1.11
C LEU A 297 -20.81 19.05 1.97
N TYR A 298 -20.60 20.34 1.74
CA TYR A 298 -19.60 21.13 2.44
C TYR A 298 -20.08 21.49 3.85
N LYS A 299 -19.30 21.09 4.87
CA LYS A 299 -19.54 21.38 6.30
C LYS A 299 -20.98 21.07 6.76
N GLN A 300 -21.60 20.03 6.18
CA GLN A 300 -22.99 19.62 6.45
C GLN A 300 -24.05 20.70 6.17
N LYS A 301 -23.75 21.69 5.32
CA LYS A 301 -24.64 22.81 5.03
C LYS A 301 -25.15 22.83 3.59
N THR A 302 -24.24 22.80 2.62
CA THR A 302 -24.59 23.05 1.21
C THR A 302 -23.82 22.12 0.27
N PHE A 303 -24.49 21.61 -0.76
CA PHE A 303 -23.82 20.87 -1.82
C PHE A 303 -23.07 21.83 -2.75
N ARG A 304 -21.77 21.62 -2.92
CA ARG A 304 -20.92 22.42 -3.80
C ARG A 304 -19.65 21.67 -4.21
N TRP A 305 -18.84 22.30 -5.06
CA TRP A 305 -17.47 21.85 -5.30
C TRP A 305 -16.61 22.10 -4.06
N ILE A 306 -15.90 21.07 -3.62
CA ILE A 306 -15.04 21.07 -2.44
C ILE A 306 -13.64 20.65 -2.88
N ASN A 307 -12.62 21.32 -2.36
CA ASN A 307 -11.24 20.89 -2.57
C ASN A 307 -11.03 19.44 -2.09
N GLY A 308 -10.35 18.65 -2.92
CA GLY A 308 -9.99 17.28 -2.62
C GLY A 308 -8.54 17.00 -2.96
N TYR A 309 -8.10 15.79 -2.63
CA TYR A 309 -6.75 15.34 -2.91
C TYR A 309 -6.62 14.89 -4.37
N ILE A 310 -5.45 15.13 -4.97
CA ILE A 310 -5.03 14.44 -6.19
C ILE A 310 -4.93 12.96 -5.86
N ASN A 311 -5.42 12.11 -6.76
CA ASN A 311 -5.64 10.69 -6.55
C ASN A 311 -6.79 10.38 -5.59
N ARG A 312 -7.90 9.89 -6.14
CA ARG A 312 -9.05 9.41 -5.37
C ARG A 312 -8.85 8.01 -4.78
N SER A 313 -7.76 7.30 -5.12
CA SER A 313 -7.63 5.85 -4.86
C SER A 313 -7.74 5.49 -3.37
N GLY A 314 -8.89 4.93 -2.99
CA GLY A 314 -9.00 3.97 -1.90
C GLY A 314 -8.67 2.57 -2.42
N TRP A 315 -8.26 1.67 -1.51
CA TRP A 315 -7.68 0.35 -1.83
C TRP A 315 -8.52 -0.61 -2.69
N TYR A 316 -9.79 -0.31 -3.02
CA TYR A 316 -10.74 -1.29 -3.56
C TYR A 316 -11.65 -0.82 -4.71
N THR A 317 -11.51 0.39 -5.26
CA THR A 317 -12.47 0.90 -6.27
C THR A 317 -11.79 1.27 -7.59
N ASP A 318 -12.15 0.55 -8.66
CA ASP A 318 -11.74 0.87 -10.04
C ASP A 318 -12.68 1.94 -10.62
N TYR A 319 -12.15 3.13 -10.87
CA TYR A 319 -12.88 4.24 -11.49
C TYR A 319 -12.75 4.24 -13.03
N SER A 320 -12.08 3.24 -13.63
CA SER A 320 -11.86 3.17 -15.07
C SER A 320 -13.15 3.32 -15.87
N GLY A 321 -13.14 4.25 -16.82
CA GLY A 321 -14.31 4.65 -17.59
C GLY A 321 -13.99 4.97 -19.04
N MET A 322 -15.01 5.18 -19.86
CA MET A 322 -14.78 5.65 -21.23
C MET A 322 -14.34 7.11 -21.23
N VAL A 323 -13.44 7.47 -22.13
CA VAL A 323 -12.97 8.86 -22.29
C VAL A 323 -13.54 9.45 -23.57
N TYR A 324 -14.08 10.66 -23.48
CA TYR A 324 -14.60 11.38 -24.63
C TYR A 324 -13.52 11.70 -25.65
N GLY A 325 -13.58 11.02 -26.80
CA GLY A 325 -12.47 10.99 -27.75
C GLY A 325 -12.28 12.25 -28.59
N LYS A 326 -13.32 13.10 -28.79
CA LYS A 326 -13.24 14.18 -29.79
C LYS A 326 -12.33 15.34 -29.36
N THR A 327 -12.11 15.56 -28.07
CA THR A 327 -11.19 16.59 -27.58
C THR A 327 -9.73 16.15 -27.58
N LEU A 328 -9.48 14.83 -27.45
CA LEU A 328 -8.13 14.30 -27.25
C LEU A 328 -7.16 14.62 -28.40
N PRO A 329 -7.50 14.49 -29.70
CA PRO A 329 -6.57 14.80 -30.79
C PRO A 329 -6.01 16.22 -30.75
N ALA A 330 -6.82 17.21 -30.37
CA ALA A 330 -6.40 18.59 -30.26
C ALA A 330 -5.49 18.82 -29.03
N LEU A 331 -5.78 18.16 -27.91
CA LEU A 331 -4.97 18.20 -26.70
C LEU A 331 -3.62 17.48 -26.88
N SER A 332 -3.59 16.35 -27.59
CA SER A 332 -2.38 15.58 -27.92
C SER A 332 -1.37 16.31 -28.80
N LYS A 333 -1.79 17.36 -29.51
CA LYS A 333 -0.87 18.22 -30.27
C LYS A 333 -0.14 19.24 -29.40
N ARG A 334 -0.65 19.53 -28.19
CA ARG A 334 -0.13 20.56 -27.29
C ARG A 334 0.05 20.01 -25.87
N GLU A 335 -0.95 20.14 -25.01
CA GLU A 335 -0.85 19.88 -23.58
C GLU A 335 -0.57 18.40 -23.24
N LEU A 336 -1.08 17.45 -24.06
CA LEU A 336 -0.85 16.00 -23.88
C LEU A 336 0.27 15.44 -24.76
N LYS A 337 1.06 16.28 -25.46
CA LYS A 337 2.03 15.84 -26.48
C LYS A 337 3.05 14.82 -25.95
N LYS A 338 3.49 15.02 -24.70
CA LYS A 338 4.51 14.20 -24.03
C LYS A 338 3.93 13.11 -23.14
N THR A 339 2.61 12.96 -23.05
CA THR A 339 2.02 12.00 -22.10
C THR A 339 1.74 10.65 -22.72
N GLY A 340 1.43 10.58 -24.03
CA GLY A 340 0.95 9.35 -24.67
C GLY A 340 -0.47 8.93 -24.26
N LEU A 341 -1.23 9.82 -23.58
CA LEU A 341 -2.56 9.49 -23.05
C LEU A 341 -3.56 9.11 -24.16
N LEU A 342 -3.47 9.71 -25.35
CA LEU A 342 -4.36 9.36 -26.47
C LEU A 342 -4.14 7.92 -26.93
N GLU A 343 -2.87 7.51 -27.04
CA GLU A 343 -2.47 6.15 -27.38
C GLU A 343 -2.92 5.18 -26.28
N TYR A 344 -2.79 5.57 -25.01
CA TYR A 344 -3.26 4.77 -23.88
C TYR A 344 -4.79 4.54 -23.92
N VAL A 345 -5.58 5.60 -24.15
CA VAL A 345 -7.04 5.54 -24.28
C VAL A 345 -7.46 4.71 -25.51
N ARG A 346 -6.74 4.80 -26.62
CA ARG A 346 -7.03 3.99 -27.82
C ARG A 346 -6.73 2.51 -27.61
N GLY A 347 -5.63 2.21 -26.92
CA GLY A 347 -5.24 0.84 -26.59
C GLY A 347 -6.08 0.19 -25.49
N ASN A 348 -6.75 0.99 -24.65
CA ASN A 348 -7.52 0.54 -23.50
C ASN A 348 -8.91 1.18 -23.48
N LYS A 349 -9.96 0.39 -23.70
CA LYS A 349 -11.35 0.88 -23.83
C LYS A 349 -11.87 1.69 -22.63
N CYS A 350 -11.55 1.23 -21.41
CA CYS A 350 -11.91 1.93 -20.17
C CYS A 350 -10.64 2.19 -19.37
N VAL A 351 -10.40 3.45 -19.01
CA VAL A 351 -9.22 3.91 -18.28
C VAL A 351 -9.60 5.00 -17.30
N ASP A 352 -8.78 5.16 -16.26
CA ASP A 352 -8.77 6.36 -15.44
C ASP A 352 -7.63 7.28 -15.93
N PRO A 353 -7.95 8.40 -16.60
CA PRO A 353 -6.94 9.33 -17.08
C PRO A 353 -6.21 10.08 -15.95
N GLU A 354 -6.80 10.25 -14.76
CA GLU A 354 -6.12 10.85 -13.61
C GLU A 354 -5.05 9.87 -13.10
N GLU A 355 -5.43 8.59 -12.93
CA GLU A 355 -4.49 7.53 -12.54
C GLU A 355 -3.31 7.43 -13.51
N TYR A 356 -3.58 7.51 -14.82
CA TYR A 356 -2.56 7.53 -15.86
C TYR A 356 -1.61 8.71 -15.73
N LEU A 357 -2.12 9.93 -15.60
CA LEU A 357 -1.27 11.14 -15.56
C LEU A 357 -0.39 11.17 -14.30
N ILE A 358 -0.89 10.67 -13.17
CA ILE A 358 -0.09 10.51 -11.95
C ILE A 358 0.98 9.42 -12.14
N ALA A 359 0.66 8.31 -12.81
CA ALA A 359 1.63 7.26 -13.11
C ALA A 359 2.72 7.78 -14.07
N TYR A 360 2.33 8.56 -15.08
CA TYR A 360 3.24 9.22 -16.01
C TYR A 360 4.20 10.19 -15.30
N GLU A 361 3.69 11.02 -14.38
CA GLU A 361 4.54 11.94 -13.60
C GLU A 361 5.66 11.19 -12.86
N LYS A 362 5.32 10.04 -12.25
CA LYS A 362 6.28 9.20 -11.53
C LYS A 362 7.19 8.38 -12.46
N ARG A 363 6.68 8.01 -13.63
CA ARG A 363 7.31 7.05 -14.56
C ARG A 363 7.14 7.55 -16.01
N PRO A 364 7.88 8.58 -16.44
CA PRO A 364 7.69 9.18 -17.78
C PRO A 364 7.88 8.19 -18.94
N TYR A 365 8.67 7.12 -18.74
CA TYR A 365 8.89 6.08 -19.74
C TYR A 365 7.62 5.30 -20.14
N ILE A 366 6.52 5.37 -19.37
CA ILE A 366 5.21 4.82 -19.78
C ILE A 366 4.76 5.41 -21.12
N GLU A 367 5.13 6.66 -21.43
CA GLU A 367 4.90 7.29 -22.73
C GLU A 367 5.46 6.43 -23.89
N LYS A 368 6.67 5.88 -23.72
CA LYS A 368 7.31 5.03 -24.74
C LYS A 368 6.52 3.74 -24.93
N PHE A 369 5.98 3.15 -23.86
CA PHE A 369 5.17 1.93 -23.94
C PHE A 369 3.90 2.14 -24.77
N VAL A 370 3.13 3.18 -24.44
CA VAL A 370 1.85 3.44 -25.11
C VAL A 370 2.06 3.85 -26.56
N LYS A 371 3.06 4.69 -26.85
CA LYS A 371 3.41 5.09 -28.23
C LYS A 371 3.94 3.93 -29.07
N ALA A 372 4.56 2.94 -28.43
CA ALA A 372 4.99 1.71 -29.09
C ALA A 372 3.89 0.64 -29.19
N GLY A 373 2.65 0.93 -28.78
CA GLY A 373 1.52 -0.01 -28.84
C GLY A 373 1.58 -1.13 -27.79
N LEU A 374 2.35 -0.97 -26.71
CA LEU A 374 2.48 -1.95 -25.62
C LEU A 374 1.39 -1.71 -24.55
N SER A 375 0.12 -1.82 -24.96
CA SER A 375 -1.02 -1.37 -24.15
C SER A 375 -1.19 -2.14 -22.84
N ARG A 376 -1.04 -3.47 -22.85
CA ARG A 376 -1.11 -4.29 -21.63
C ARG A 376 0.02 -3.97 -20.65
N LEU A 377 1.26 -3.89 -21.14
CA LEU A 377 2.41 -3.51 -20.32
C LEU A 377 2.18 -2.14 -19.68
N ALA A 378 1.82 -1.12 -20.46
CA ALA A 378 1.52 0.21 -19.92
C ALA A 378 0.44 0.16 -18.83
N LYS A 379 -0.65 -0.60 -19.01
CA LYS A 379 -1.72 -0.75 -18.03
C LYS A 379 -1.23 -1.37 -16.71
N GLU A 380 -0.35 -2.36 -16.78
CA GLU A 380 0.24 -2.99 -15.59
C GLU A 380 1.11 -1.99 -14.80
N TYR A 381 1.87 -1.13 -15.47
CA TYR A 381 2.68 -0.08 -14.82
C TYR A 381 1.86 1.10 -14.29
N VAL A 382 0.68 1.38 -14.87
CA VAL A 382 -0.27 2.39 -14.36
C VAL A 382 -0.99 1.90 -13.11
N LYS A 383 -1.56 0.68 -13.16
CA LYS A 383 -2.34 0.07 -12.05
C LYS A 383 -1.48 -0.57 -10.95
N GLY A 384 -0.17 -0.68 -11.15
CA GLY A 384 0.76 -1.40 -10.27
C GLY A 384 0.94 -0.84 -8.85
N ARG A 385 0.24 0.25 -8.46
CA ARG A 385 0.32 0.82 -7.09
C ARG A 385 -0.18 -0.10 -5.98
N HIS A 386 -0.91 -1.18 -6.32
CA HIS A 386 -1.56 -2.06 -5.34
C HIS A 386 -1.09 -3.52 -5.40
N LYS A 387 -0.05 -3.84 -6.18
CA LYS A 387 0.55 -5.18 -6.18
C LYS A 387 1.81 -5.18 -5.33
N TYR A 388 1.67 -5.52 -4.05
CA TYR A 388 2.80 -6.00 -3.27
C TYR A 388 3.22 -7.36 -3.84
N GLY A 389 4.48 -7.49 -4.28
CA GLY A 389 5.07 -8.80 -4.56
C GLY A 389 4.88 -9.39 -5.96
N CYS A 390 4.67 -8.61 -7.02
CA CYS A 390 5.08 -9.08 -8.35
C CYS A 390 6.54 -8.69 -8.54
N ASP A 391 7.42 -9.67 -8.80
CA ASP A 391 8.78 -9.43 -9.27
C ASP A 391 8.70 -8.48 -10.48
N ASP A 392 8.93 -7.19 -10.24
CA ASP A 392 8.90 -6.18 -11.28
C ASP A 392 9.98 -6.57 -12.28
N VAL A 393 9.57 -6.69 -13.54
CA VAL A 393 10.50 -7.07 -14.60
C VAL A 393 11.57 -5.99 -14.70
N PRO A 394 12.86 -6.36 -14.66
CA PRO A 394 13.93 -5.39 -14.60
C PRO A 394 13.88 -4.50 -15.85
N LEU A 395 13.81 -3.20 -15.62
CA LEU A 395 13.87 -2.18 -16.67
C LEU A 395 15.16 -1.38 -16.50
N SER A 396 15.87 -1.15 -17.60
CA SER A 396 17.03 -0.25 -17.63
C SER A 396 16.54 1.19 -17.78
N ILE A 397 16.07 1.79 -16.68
CA ILE A 397 15.38 3.09 -16.69
C ILE A 397 16.27 4.24 -17.20
N GLN A 398 17.59 4.12 -17.07
CA GLN A 398 18.56 5.10 -17.60
C GLN A 398 18.60 5.14 -19.14
N GLU A 399 18.09 4.11 -19.81
CA GLU A 399 18.21 3.98 -21.27
C GLU A 399 17.19 4.82 -22.05
N SER A 400 17.69 5.49 -23.09
CA SER A 400 16.86 6.33 -23.97
C SER A 400 16.08 5.50 -25.00
N SER A 401 16.69 4.44 -25.54
CA SER A 401 16.06 3.53 -26.50
C SER A 401 15.05 2.60 -25.83
N LEU A 402 13.89 2.38 -26.46
CA LEU A 402 12.85 1.48 -25.93
C LEU A 402 13.33 0.03 -25.81
N THR A 403 14.07 -0.48 -26.79
CA THR A 403 14.58 -1.87 -26.77
C THR A 403 15.60 -2.06 -25.65
N LYS A 404 16.50 -1.08 -25.45
CA LYS A 404 17.44 -1.08 -24.34
C LYS A 404 16.75 -0.96 -22.98
N LEU A 405 15.79 -0.05 -22.84
CA LEU A 405 14.98 0.11 -21.62
C LEU A 405 14.26 -1.19 -21.23
N LEU A 406 13.71 -1.90 -22.21
CA LEU A 406 13.05 -3.18 -22.01
C LEU A 406 14.03 -4.36 -21.92
N GLY A 407 15.32 -4.16 -22.14
CA GLY A 407 16.32 -5.23 -22.16
C GLY A 407 16.20 -6.21 -23.34
N ILE A 408 15.39 -5.94 -24.36
CA ILE A 408 15.10 -6.86 -25.48
C ILE A 408 15.63 -6.35 -26.83
N GLY A 409 15.50 -7.13 -27.90
CA GLY A 409 15.82 -6.74 -29.27
C GLY A 409 14.58 -6.31 -30.08
N GLY A 410 14.77 -6.09 -31.38
CA GLY A 410 13.72 -5.63 -32.29
C GLY A 410 12.69 -6.72 -32.63
N GLN A 411 13.11 -7.98 -32.71
CA GLN A 411 12.22 -9.12 -33.01
C GLN A 411 11.30 -9.42 -31.81
N GLU A 412 11.87 -9.44 -30.62
CA GLU A 412 11.18 -9.63 -29.34
C GLU A 412 10.17 -8.51 -29.11
N LEU A 413 10.51 -7.26 -29.44
CA LEU A 413 9.57 -6.13 -29.34
C LEU A 413 8.35 -6.33 -30.27
N LYS A 414 8.56 -6.83 -31.50
CA LYS A 414 7.45 -7.16 -32.42
C LYS A 414 6.56 -8.26 -31.83
N ARG A 415 7.16 -9.29 -31.23
CA ARG A 415 6.44 -10.40 -30.58
C ARG A 415 5.66 -9.95 -29.34
N LEU A 416 6.26 -9.11 -28.50
CA LEU A 416 5.61 -8.51 -27.34
C LEU A 416 4.35 -7.73 -27.74
N ARG A 417 4.46 -6.92 -28.80
CA ARG A 417 3.33 -6.15 -29.35
C ARG A 417 2.25 -7.08 -29.93
N LYS A 418 2.63 -8.04 -30.78
CA LYS A 418 1.72 -8.99 -31.45
C LYS A 418 0.87 -9.78 -30.44
N ASN A 419 1.47 -10.20 -29.34
CA ASN A 419 0.81 -10.97 -28.28
C ASN A 419 0.11 -10.10 -27.23
N ASN A 420 0.14 -8.77 -27.37
CA ASN A 420 -0.31 -7.81 -26.34
C ASN A 420 0.23 -8.21 -24.96
N GLY A 421 1.54 -8.48 -24.89
CA GLY A 421 2.21 -9.01 -23.70
C GLY A 421 2.35 -7.98 -22.58
N GLY A 422 2.24 -8.45 -21.35
CA GLY A 422 2.51 -7.68 -20.14
C GLY A 422 3.92 -7.95 -19.62
N SER A 423 4.18 -7.60 -18.35
CA SER A 423 5.47 -7.80 -17.70
C SER A 423 5.90 -9.27 -17.75
N GLY A 424 5.02 -10.22 -17.40
CA GLY A 424 5.38 -11.65 -17.46
C GLY A 424 5.89 -12.12 -18.84
N PHE A 425 5.30 -11.62 -19.93
CA PHE A 425 5.74 -11.96 -21.29
C PHE A 425 7.09 -11.31 -21.60
N LEU A 426 7.30 -10.07 -21.16
CA LEU A 426 8.57 -9.37 -21.27
C LEU A 426 9.70 -10.09 -20.54
N ASN A 427 9.45 -10.61 -19.33
CA ASN A 427 10.42 -11.38 -18.55
C ASN A 427 10.96 -12.59 -19.34
N TRP A 428 10.05 -13.34 -19.98
CA TRP A 428 10.42 -14.47 -20.82
C TRP A 428 11.21 -14.06 -22.08
N LEU A 429 10.89 -12.92 -22.69
CA LEU A 429 11.65 -12.39 -23.84
C LEU A 429 13.05 -11.89 -23.43
N GLN A 430 13.20 -11.33 -22.23
CA GLN A 430 14.52 -10.98 -21.69
C GLN A 430 15.36 -12.24 -21.46
N TYR A 431 14.75 -13.29 -20.92
CA TYR A 431 15.42 -14.59 -20.76
C TYR A 431 15.78 -15.25 -22.10
N GLU A 432 14.88 -15.20 -23.08
CA GLU A 432 15.15 -15.65 -24.46
C GLU A 432 16.41 -14.98 -25.03
N LYS A 433 16.49 -13.64 -24.94
CA LYS A 433 17.66 -12.89 -25.42
C LYS A 433 18.93 -13.25 -24.66
N ALA A 434 18.87 -13.38 -23.32
CA ALA A 434 20.02 -13.74 -22.50
C ALA A 434 20.52 -15.17 -22.79
N SER A 435 19.61 -16.10 -23.07
CA SER A 435 19.95 -17.50 -23.40
C SER A 435 20.30 -17.72 -24.87
N GLY A 436 19.99 -16.77 -25.75
CA GLY A 436 20.19 -16.89 -27.20
C GLY A 436 19.30 -17.95 -27.87
N ARG A 437 18.25 -18.43 -27.18
CA ARG A 437 17.38 -19.53 -27.66
C ARG A 437 15.93 -19.08 -27.75
N GLU A 438 15.39 -19.04 -28.97
CA GLU A 438 14.00 -18.65 -29.22
C GLU A 438 13.00 -19.56 -28.49
N ILE A 439 12.01 -18.94 -27.84
CA ILE A 439 10.94 -19.61 -27.10
C ILE A 439 9.63 -19.34 -27.83
N PRO A 440 8.85 -20.36 -28.23
CA PRO A 440 7.59 -20.16 -28.94
C PRO A 440 6.58 -19.30 -28.16
N ASP A 441 5.90 -18.36 -28.85
CA ASP A 441 4.92 -17.44 -28.25
C ASP A 441 3.82 -18.16 -27.43
N HIS A 442 3.33 -19.30 -27.91
CA HIS A 442 2.30 -20.08 -27.23
C HIS A 442 2.79 -20.65 -25.89
N THR A 443 4.09 -20.99 -25.80
CA THR A 443 4.73 -21.49 -24.59
C THR A 443 4.88 -20.36 -23.58
N ILE A 444 5.35 -19.17 -24.01
CA ILE A 444 5.40 -17.98 -23.15
C ILE A 444 3.99 -17.60 -22.65
N ALA A 445 2.99 -17.62 -23.53
CA ALA A 445 1.61 -17.31 -23.18
C ALA A 445 1.02 -18.31 -22.18
N TRP A 446 1.41 -19.58 -22.25
CA TRP A 446 1.05 -20.60 -21.27
C TRP A 446 1.71 -20.32 -19.91
N PHE A 447 3.03 -20.11 -19.87
CA PHE A 447 3.72 -19.76 -18.62
C PHE A 447 3.15 -18.50 -17.96
N CYS A 448 2.83 -17.46 -18.75
CA CYS A 448 2.21 -16.25 -18.23
C CYS A 448 0.83 -16.50 -17.60
N ARG A 449 0.05 -17.45 -18.13
CA ARG A 449 -1.28 -17.82 -17.61
C ARG A 449 -1.16 -18.60 -16.31
N GLU A 450 -0.20 -19.50 -16.26
CA GLU A 450 0.16 -20.28 -15.07
C GLU A 450 0.97 -19.48 -14.06
N LYS A 451 1.30 -18.19 -14.33
CA LYS A 451 2.14 -17.34 -13.46
C LYS A 451 3.50 -17.97 -13.14
N ILE A 452 4.12 -18.59 -14.14
CA ILE A 452 5.47 -19.16 -14.07
C ILE A 452 6.44 -18.17 -14.71
N THR A 453 7.52 -17.89 -14.00
CA THR A 453 8.60 -17.00 -14.41
C THR A 453 9.88 -17.81 -14.71
N PRO A 454 10.87 -17.22 -15.40
CA PRO A 454 12.16 -17.87 -15.57
C PRO A 454 12.86 -18.24 -14.25
N LYS A 455 12.58 -17.52 -13.14
CA LYS A 455 13.18 -17.76 -11.81
C LYS A 455 12.69 -19.08 -11.21
N ASP A 456 11.41 -19.38 -11.37
CA ASP A 456 10.79 -20.63 -10.88
C ASP A 456 11.42 -21.88 -11.50
N LEU A 457 12.08 -21.73 -12.66
CA LEU A 457 12.74 -22.82 -13.38
C LEU A 457 14.26 -22.81 -13.25
N LYS A 458 14.84 -22.06 -12.28
CA LYS A 458 16.32 -21.97 -12.08
C LYS A 458 16.96 -23.36 -11.97
N PHE A 459 16.34 -24.27 -11.23
CA PHE A 459 16.85 -25.61 -10.90
C PHE A 459 17.04 -26.57 -12.09
N ILE A 460 16.45 -26.27 -13.26
CA ILE A 460 16.56 -27.08 -14.48
C ILE A 460 17.17 -26.30 -15.65
N ARG A 461 17.69 -25.09 -15.40
CA ARG A 461 18.36 -24.30 -16.43
C ARG A 461 19.57 -25.08 -16.98
N GLY A 462 19.80 -24.95 -18.28
CA GLY A 462 20.89 -25.65 -18.97
C GLY A 462 20.58 -27.11 -19.34
N LYS A 463 19.79 -27.82 -18.53
CA LYS A 463 19.48 -29.25 -18.72
C LYS A 463 18.41 -29.51 -19.79
N MET A 464 17.45 -28.60 -19.95
CA MET A 464 16.36 -28.72 -20.93
C MET A 464 16.08 -27.38 -21.61
N SER A 465 15.61 -27.43 -22.86
CA SER A 465 15.04 -26.25 -23.51
C SER A 465 13.68 -25.89 -22.90
N VAL A 466 13.32 -24.60 -22.94
CA VAL A 466 12.05 -24.11 -22.40
C VAL A 466 10.81 -24.84 -22.95
N PRO A 467 10.71 -25.17 -24.26
CA PRO A 467 9.62 -25.99 -24.78
C PRO A 467 9.58 -27.41 -24.18
N GLN A 468 10.75 -28.04 -23.98
CA GLN A 468 10.81 -29.35 -23.34
C GLN A 468 10.34 -29.31 -21.88
N ILE A 469 10.68 -28.23 -21.16
CA ILE A 469 10.21 -28.01 -19.78
C ILE A 469 8.68 -27.85 -19.77
N HIS A 470 8.13 -27.00 -20.64
CA HIS A 470 6.68 -26.82 -20.78
C HIS A 470 5.95 -28.16 -21.06
N ASN A 471 6.46 -28.95 -22.01
CA ASN A 471 5.90 -30.25 -22.34
C ASN A 471 6.00 -31.24 -21.17
N TYR A 472 7.13 -31.23 -20.45
CA TYR A 472 7.30 -32.08 -19.28
C TYR A 472 6.31 -31.73 -18.16
N ILE A 473 6.18 -30.44 -17.82
CA ILE A 473 5.25 -29.97 -16.79
C ILE A 473 3.82 -30.36 -17.16
N THR A 474 3.39 -30.05 -18.39
CA THR A 474 2.03 -30.35 -18.86
C THR A 474 1.72 -31.86 -18.82
N ARG A 475 2.70 -32.70 -19.16
CA ARG A 475 2.58 -34.15 -19.07
C ARG A 475 2.44 -34.64 -17.63
N GLN A 476 3.27 -34.13 -16.71
CA GLN A 476 3.18 -34.50 -15.29
C GLN A 476 1.87 -34.01 -14.65
N MET A 477 1.41 -32.80 -15.00
CA MET A 477 0.11 -32.29 -14.54
C MET A 477 -1.04 -33.22 -14.93
N SER A 478 -1.05 -33.68 -16.19
CA SER A 478 -2.11 -34.56 -16.72
C SER A 478 -2.07 -35.94 -16.09
N LYS A 479 -0.86 -36.48 -15.84
CA LYS A 479 -0.65 -37.83 -15.32
C LYS A 479 -0.91 -37.93 -13.82
N GLU A 480 -0.47 -36.93 -13.05
CA GLU A 480 -0.53 -36.93 -11.58
C GLU A 480 -1.69 -36.08 -11.03
N HIS A 481 -2.48 -35.46 -11.91
CA HIS A 481 -3.58 -34.54 -11.57
C HIS A 481 -3.14 -33.39 -10.66
N MET A 482 -1.95 -32.83 -10.93
CA MET A 482 -1.33 -31.74 -10.14
C MET A 482 -1.43 -30.40 -10.86
N SER A 483 -1.38 -29.30 -10.09
CA SER A 483 -1.18 -27.96 -10.65
C SER A 483 0.25 -27.79 -11.17
N SER A 484 0.46 -26.81 -12.04
CA SER A 484 1.77 -26.51 -12.62
C SER A 484 2.82 -26.14 -11.54
N HIS A 485 2.46 -25.30 -10.56
CA HIS A 485 3.32 -24.99 -9.42
C HIS A 485 3.68 -26.20 -8.58
N ASN A 486 2.73 -27.10 -8.32
CA ASN A 486 3.02 -28.31 -7.53
C ASN A 486 4.00 -29.21 -8.28
N VAL A 487 3.86 -29.36 -9.61
CA VAL A 487 4.82 -30.11 -10.41
C VAL A 487 6.21 -29.49 -10.33
N ILE A 488 6.32 -28.16 -10.47
CA ILE A 488 7.60 -27.45 -10.39
C ILE A 488 8.26 -27.66 -9.02
N ASN A 489 7.51 -27.46 -7.93
CA ASN A 489 8.04 -27.63 -6.57
C ASN A 489 8.49 -29.06 -6.30
N THR A 490 7.64 -30.06 -6.60
CA THR A 490 7.99 -31.47 -6.44
C THR A 490 9.20 -31.85 -7.29
N TRP A 491 9.36 -31.25 -8.46
CA TRP A 491 10.51 -31.50 -9.32
C TRP A 491 11.80 -30.91 -8.73
N ALA A 492 11.76 -29.66 -8.28
CA ALA A 492 12.89 -29.02 -7.62
C ALA A 492 13.32 -29.77 -6.34
N ASP A 493 12.36 -30.17 -5.49
CA ASP A 493 12.63 -30.95 -4.28
C ASP A 493 13.20 -32.33 -4.61
N TYR A 494 12.68 -33.00 -5.65
CA TYR A 494 13.23 -34.26 -6.12
C TYR A 494 14.69 -34.13 -6.57
N LEU A 495 15.04 -33.10 -7.35
CA LEU A 495 16.44 -32.90 -7.78
C LEU A 495 17.35 -32.50 -6.61
N SER A 496 16.83 -31.72 -5.66
CA SER A 496 17.55 -31.39 -4.43
C SER A 496 17.87 -32.65 -3.64
N MET A 497 16.89 -33.53 -3.39
CA MET A 497 17.12 -34.82 -2.73
C MET A 497 18.08 -35.71 -3.52
N ALA A 498 17.92 -35.78 -4.85
CA ALA A 498 18.82 -36.56 -5.69
C ALA A 498 20.27 -36.08 -5.56
N LYS A 499 20.48 -34.75 -5.55
CA LYS A 499 21.81 -34.16 -5.35
C LYS A 499 22.36 -34.44 -3.96
N GLY A 500 21.55 -34.29 -2.90
CA GLY A 500 21.94 -34.62 -1.53
C GLY A 500 22.28 -36.10 -1.33
N LEU A 501 21.61 -37.00 -2.07
CA LEU A 501 21.93 -38.43 -2.12
C LEU A 501 23.08 -38.77 -3.09
N ARG A 502 23.84 -37.77 -3.56
CA ARG A 502 24.98 -37.90 -4.47
C ARG A 502 24.64 -38.61 -5.79
N MET A 503 23.40 -38.52 -6.24
CA MET A 503 22.99 -39.00 -7.56
C MET A 503 23.48 -38.03 -8.65
N ASN A 504 23.85 -38.57 -9.81
CA ASN A 504 24.21 -37.74 -10.97
C ASN A 504 22.97 -37.03 -11.54
N THR A 505 22.75 -35.77 -11.12
CA THR A 505 21.62 -34.94 -11.58
C THR A 505 21.80 -34.36 -12.98
N GLU A 506 22.93 -34.62 -13.66
CA GLU A 506 23.13 -34.30 -15.09
C GLU A 506 22.62 -35.42 -16.00
N ASN A 507 22.26 -36.59 -15.46
CA ASN A 507 21.69 -37.68 -16.23
C ASN A 507 20.20 -37.41 -16.55
N GLU A 508 19.81 -37.51 -17.82
CA GLU A 508 18.41 -37.31 -18.27
C GLU A 508 17.42 -38.23 -17.56
N LEU A 509 17.82 -39.45 -17.21
CA LEU A 509 16.97 -40.40 -16.47
C LEU A 509 16.66 -39.91 -15.05
N VAL A 510 17.54 -39.09 -14.48
CA VAL A 510 17.37 -38.46 -13.17
C VAL A 510 16.61 -37.16 -13.37
N TYR A 511 17.15 -36.18 -14.08
CA TYR A 511 16.53 -34.85 -14.12
C TYR A 511 15.19 -34.83 -14.86
N ARG A 512 14.88 -35.81 -15.72
CA ARG A 512 13.64 -35.88 -16.52
C ARG A 512 12.89 -37.19 -16.27
N VAL A 513 12.75 -37.55 -15.01
CA VAL A 513 12.03 -38.74 -14.55
C VAL A 513 10.61 -38.88 -15.15
N ARG A 514 10.25 -40.10 -15.59
CA ARG A 514 8.92 -40.39 -16.17
C ARG A 514 7.76 -40.28 -15.16
N ASP A 515 7.99 -40.72 -13.93
CA ASP A 515 7.01 -40.80 -12.84
C ASP A 515 7.50 -39.94 -11.67
N LEU A 516 7.37 -38.62 -11.80
CA LEU A 516 7.98 -37.66 -10.88
C LEU A 516 7.53 -37.90 -9.44
N ARG A 517 6.21 -37.99 -9.21
CA ARG A 517 5.65 -38.17 -7.86
C ARG A 517 6.11 -39.48 -7.22
N LYS A 518 6.14 -40.55 -8.00
CA LYS A 518 6.59 -41.86 -7.52
C LYS A 518 8.06 -41.81 -7.10
N ARG A 519 8.95 -41.29 -7.96
CA ARG A 519 10.39 -41.19 -7.64
C ARG A 519 10.69 -40.20 -6.52
N HIS A 520 9.96 -39.09 -6.46
CA HIS A 520 10.00 -38.19 -5.31
C HIS A 520 9.69 -38.95 -4.02
N ASN A 521 8.59 -39.69 -3.97
CA ASN A 521 8.22 -40.47 -2.78
C ASN A 521 9.22 -41.60 -2.45
N GLU A 522 9.86 -42.20 -3.47
CA GLU A 522 10.96 -43.15 -3.25
C GLU A 522 12.16 -42.47 -2.58
N LEU A 523 12.58 -41.28 -3.05
CA LEU A 523 13.67 -40.54 -2.41
C LEU A 523 13.30 -40.06 -1.02
N VAL A 524 12.06 -39.61 -0.78
CA VAL A 524 11.58 -39.26 0.57
C VAL A 524 11.75 -40.43 1.53
N LYS A 525 11.34 -41.65 1.13
CA LYS A 525 11.54 -42.86 1.95
C LYS A 525 13.02 -43.18 2.19
N SER A 526 13.88 -42.98 1.20
CA SER A 526 15.33 -43.13 1.37
C SER A 526 15.88 -42.09 2.36
N CYS A 527 15.40 -40.84 2.29
CA CYS A 527 15.82 -39.75 3.16
C CYS A 527 15.27 -39.88 4.59
N GLN A 528 14.17 -40.59 4.83
CA GLN A 528 13.65 -40.85 6.19
C GLN A 528 14.67 -41.57 7.09
N LYS A 529 15.65 -42.29 6.51
CA LYS A 529 16.76 -42.89 7.25
C LYS A 529 17.83 -41.89 7.72
N TYR A 530 17.93 -40.73 7.08
CA TYR A 530 18.99 -39.71 7.28
C TYR A 530 18.44 -38.35 7.75
N GLY A 531 17.11 -38.16 7.74
CA GLY A 531 16.41 -36.91 8.02
C GLY A 531 16.12 -36.12 6.73
N GLU A 532 14.89 -36.21 6.22
CA GLU A 532 14.44 -35.58 4.95
C GLU A 532 14.84 -34.11 4.80
N ASN A 533 14.69 -33.31 5.85
CA ASN A 533 15.05 -31.90 5.86
C ASN A 533 16.56 -31.65 5.71
N ILE A 534 17.42 -32.58 6.11
CA ILE A 534 18.89 -32.44 6.00
C ILE A 534 19.31 -32.69 4.56
N VAL A 535 18.84 -33.76 3.95
CA VAL A 535 19.20 -34.13 2.58
C VAL A 535 18.73 -33.08 1.56
N ILE A 536 17.52 -32.55 1.74
CA ILE A 536 17.02 -31.44 0.90
C ILE A 536 17.88 -30.19 1.09
N GLN A 537 18.22 -29.84 2.32
CA GLN A 537 19.06 -28.67 2.63
C GLN A 537 20.46 -28.82 2.02
N ALA A 538 21.09 -29.98 2.20
CA ALA A 538 22.40 -30.28 1.62
C ALA A 538 22.37 -30.21 0.09
N GLY A 539 21.34 -30.77 -0.54
CA GLY A 539 21.16 -30.71 -1.99
C GLY A 539 21.03 -29.29 -2.53
N ARG A 540 20.30 -28.41 -1.82
CA ARG A 540 20.17 -26.99 -2.19
C ARG A 540 21.49 -26.24 -2.05
N ILE A 541 22.23 -26.46 -0.95
CA ILE A 541 23.56 -25.88 -0.76
C ILE A 541 24.51 -26.34 -1.86
N LEU A 542 24.56 -27.64 -2.15
CA LEU A 542 25.40 -28.17 -3.23
C LEU A 542 24.97 -27.66 -4.61
N GLU A 543 23.70 -27.30 -4.82
CA GLU A 543 23.24 -26.64 -6.06
C GLU A 543 23.90 -25.27 -6.26
N GLU A 544 24.08 -24.51 -5.19
CA GLU A 544 24.66 -23.17 -5.20
C GLU A 544 26.18 -23.18 -5.06
N TYR A 545 26.73 -24.12 -4.28
CA TYR A 545 28.15 -24.27 -3.94
C TYR A 545 28.62 -25.71 -4.24
N PRO A 546 28.91 -26.04 -5.51
CA PRO A 546 29.11 -27.41 -5.96
C PRO A 546 30.40 -28.08 -5.48
N HIS A 547 31.43 -27.34 -5.05
CA HIS A 547 32.75 -27.91 -4.73
C HIS A 547 32.96 -28.19 -3.24
N ILE A 548 32.02 -27.79 -2.37
CA ILE A 548 32.17 -27.92 -0.91
C ILE A 548 32.52 -29.34 -0.45
N ASP A 549 31.84 -30.37 -0.96
CA ASP A 549 32.12 -31.76 -0.56
C ASP A 549 33.56 -32.18 -0.95
N GLU A 550 34.05 -31.77 -2.11
CA GLU A 550 35.42 -32.06 -2.56
C GLU A 550 36.45 -31.31 -1.71
N ILE A 551 36.19 -30.04 -1.41
CA ILE A 551 37.02 -29.22 -0.52
C ILE A 551 37.11 -29.89 0.85
N CYS A 552 35.97 -30.20 1.48
CA CYS A 552 35.91 -30.87 2.78
C CYS A 552 36.74 -32.17 2.82
N LEU A 553 36.64 -33.01 1.79
CA LEU A 553 37.45 -34.23 1.70
C LEU A 553 38.96 -33.94 1.63
N SER A 554 39.37 -32.90 0.90
CA SER A 554 40.78 -32.49 0.79
C SER A 554 41.36 -31.98 2.11
N LEU A 555 40.52 -31.45 3.02
CA LEU A 555 40.96 -30.93 4.31
C LEU A 555 41.43 -32.03 5.27
N LYS A 556 40.96 -33.26 5.10
CA LYS A 556 41.23 -34.35 6.05
C LYS A 556 42.72 -34.60 6.24
N GLU A 557 43.43 -34.78 5.13
CA GLU A 557 44.87 -35.05 5.14
C GLU A 557 45.68 -33.89 5.73
N LYS A 558 45.24 -32.66 5.46
CA LYS A 558 45.94 -31.43 5.86
C LYS A 558 45.71 -31.09 7.34
N TYR A 559 44.47 -31.15 7.81
CA TYR A 559 44.06 -30.54 9.08
C TYR A 559 43.68 -31.51 10.20
N GLU A 560 43.46 -32.79 9.93
CA GLU A 560 43.13 -33.75 11.01
C GLU A 560 44.37 -34.09 11.84
N TYR A 561 44.25 -33.91 13.16
CA TYR A 561 45.30 -34.26 14.12
C TYR A 561 44.68 -34.40 15.51
N GLY A 562 45.24 -35.29 16.33
CA GLY A 562 44.80 -35.46 17.71
C GLY A 562 45.92 -35.98 18.60
N ASN A 563 45.83 -35.64 19.88
CA ASN A 563 46.64 -36.17 20.95
C ASN A 563 45.76 -36.95 21.95
N GLU A 564 46.29 -37.27 23.12
CA GLU A 564 45.56 -38.04 24.14
C GLU A 564 44.29 -37.35 24.67
N GLN A 565 44.18 -36.02 24.57
CA GLN A 565 43.10 -35.23 25.16
C GLN A 565 42.11 -34.68 24.13
N TYR A 566 42.60 -34.16 23.01
CA TYR A 566 41.78 -33.50 21.99
C TYR A 566 42.15 -33.92 20.57
N MET A 567 41.20 -33.74 19.65
CA MET A 567 41.42 -33.94 18.23
C MET A 567 40.62 -32.94 17.38
N VAL A 568 41.17 -32.60 16.22
CA VAL A 568 40.50 -31.83 15.17
C VAL A 568 40.13 -32.78 14.04
N ILE A 569 38.86 -32.75 13.63
CA ILE A 569 38.28 -33.57 12.57
C ILE A 569 37.75 -32.65 11.47
N ALA A 570 37.99 -32.99 10.20
CA ALA A 570 37.40 -32.28 9.08
C ALA A 570 36.10 -32.96 8.64
N PRO A 571 35.05 -32.18 8.28
CA PRO A 571 33.81 -32.75 7.77
C PRO A 571 34.04 -33.52 6.46
N THR A 572 33.19 -34.51 6.18
CA THR A 572 33.19 -35.20 4.87
C THR A 572 32.38 -34.47 3.78
N GLY A 573 31.66 -33.41 4.15
CA GLY A 573 30.83 -32.61 3.24
C GLY A 573 29.74 -31.81 3.96
N VAL A 574 28.83 -31.26 3.18
CA VAL A 574 27.75 -30.36 3.63
C VAL A 574 26.87 -30.98 4.72
N GLU A 575 26.57 -32.29 4.61
CA GLU A 575 25.69 -33.00 5.54
C GLU A 575 26.23 -32.98 6.99
N GLU A 576 27.52 -33.26 7.18
CA GLU A 576 28.14 -33.27 8.51
C GLU A 576 28.18 -31.87 9.13
N ILE A 577 28.39 -30.81 8.33
CA ILE A 577 28.34 -29.42 8.80
C ILE A 577 26.91 -29.05 9.26
N ILE A 578 25.88 -29.50 8.53
CA ILE A 578 24.48 -29.31 8.94
C ILE A 578 24.17 -30.06 10.24
N LEU A 579 24.58 -31.33 10.33
CA LEU A 579 24.36 -32.18 11.50
C LEU A 579 25.05 -31.61 12.74
N GLU A 580 26.32 -31.23 12.62
CA GLU A 580 27.09 -30.63 13.71
C GLU A 580 26.43 -29.33 14.17
N GLY A 581 26.07 -28.45 13.22
CA GLY A 581 25.44 -27.17 13.52
C GLY A 581 24.10 -27.32 14.25
N ARG A 582 23.30 -28.34 13.87
CA ARG A 582 22.05 -28.67 14.56
C ARG A 582 22.30 -29.25 15.95
N ALA A 583 23.28 -30.13 16.10
CA ALA A 583 23.60 -30.73 17.39
C ALA A 583 24.08 -29.70 18.42
N LEU A 584 24.85 -28.70 17.98
CA LEU A 584 25.27 -27.56 18.81
C LEU A 584 24.25 -26.40 18.82
N THR A 585 23.11 -26.51 18.11
CA THR A 585 22.08 -25.47 18.08
C THR A 585 22.65 -24.08 17.72
N HIS A 586 23.58 -24.02 16.77
CA HIS A 586 24.28 -22.78 16.40
C HIS A 586 24.30 -22.58 14.87
N CYS A 587 24.48 -21.35 14.40
CA CYS A 587 23.96 -20.92 13.09
C CYS A 587 24.88 -21.25 11.89
N VAL A 588 25.88 -22.12 12.06
CA VAL A 588 26.89 -22.42 11.03
C VAL A 588 26.27 -22.95 9.73
N SER A 589 25.14 -23.68 9.81
CA SER A 589 24.47 -24.28 8.66
C SER A 589 23.34 -23.45 8.03
N ASN A 590 22.97 -22.32 8.64
CA ASN A 590 21.85 -21.46 8.22
C ASN A 590 22.31 -20.11 7.66
N SER A 591 23.61 -19.93 7.42
CA SER A 591 24.20 -18.69 6.92
C SER A 591 24.92 -18.95 5.59
N ASP A 592 24.40 -18.37 4.49
CA ASP A 592 24.98 -18.45 3.14
C ASP A 592 26.47 -18.06 3.11
N ARG A 593 26.86 -17.19 4.05
CA ARG A 593 28.22 -16.70 4.20
C ARG A 593 29.26 -17.78 4.46
N TYR A 594 28.97 -18.79 5.29
CA TYR A 594 29.94 -19.85 5.58
C TYR A 594 30.14 -20.74 4.35
N TRP A 595 29.08 -21.00 3.58
CA TRP A 595 29.17 -21.78 2.35
C TRP A 595 29.96 -21.05 1.26
N GLU A 596 29.72 -19.74 1.09
CA GLU A 596 30.50 -18.90 0.16
C GLU A 596 31.98 -18.88 0.52
N ARG A 597 32.32 -18.78 1.81
CA ARG A 597 33.72 -18.80 2.29
C ARG A 597 34.41 -20.13 2.03
N ILE A 598 33.73 -21.25 2.26
CA ILE A 598 34.29 -22.58 1.98
C ILE A 598 34.48 -22.76 0.47
N GLU A 599 33.47 -22.43 -0.35
CA GLU A 599 33.53 -22.54 -1.82
C GLU A 599 34.68 -21.69 -2.40
N ASN A 600 34.89 -20.49 -1.87
CA ASN A 600 35.98 -19.59 -2.28
C ASN A 600 37.33 -19.91 -1.60
N GLN A 601 37.38 -20.92 -0.74
CA GLN A 601 38.57 -21.30 0.05
C GLN A 601 39.13 -20.14 0.92
N GLU A 602 38.25 -19.24 1.41
CA GLU A 602 38.58 -18.15 2.35
C GLU A 602 38.67 -18.67 3.79
N SER A 603 37.74 -19.54 4.18
CA SER A 603 37.78 -20.19 5.50
C SER A 603 37.09 -21.55 5.45
N TYR A 604 37.46 -22.43 6.39
CA TYR A 604 36.92 -23.77 6.52
C TYR A 604 36.29 -23.99 7.89
N ILE A 605 35.33 -24.90 7.95
CA ILE A 605 34.73 -25.36 9.22
C ILE A 605 35.33 -26.71 9.60
N LEU A 606 35.95 -26.78 10.77
CA LEU A 606 36.47 -28.00 11.38
C LEU A 606 35.82 -28.27 12.74
N PHE A 607 35.90 -29.51 13.22
CA PHE A 607 35.31 -29.92 14.48
C PHE A 607 36.41 -30.25 15.50
N LEU A 608 36.43 -29.52 16.61
CA LEU A 608 37.22 -29.87 17.78
C LEU A 608 36.44 -30.87 18.63
N ARG A 609 37.08 -31.97 19.04
CA ARG A 609 36.51 -33.04 19.88
C ARG A 609 37.42 -33.35 21.05
N LYS A 610 36.87 -33.99 22.08
CA LYS A 610 37.65 -34.70 23.10
C LYS A 610 38.04 -36.07 22.55
N SER A 611 39.30 -36.48 22.69
CA SER A 611 39.77 -37.77 22.17
C SER A 611 39.07 -38.97 22.79
N SER A 612 38.52 -38.83 24.02
CA SER A 612 37.71 -39.84 24.69
C SER A 612 36.29 -40.00 24.12
N GLU A 613 35.76 -39.00 23.41
CA GLU A 613 34.40 -38.98 22.84
C GLU A 613 34.43 -38.42 21.40
N PRO A 614 35.08 -39.08 20.43
CA PRO A 614 35.37 -38.53 19.10
C PRO A 614 34.12 -38.25 18.25
N THR A 615 32.99 -38.90 18.55
CA THR A 615 31.72 -38.74 17.83
C THR A 615 30.79 -37.68 18.43
N LYS A 616 31.17 -37.08 19.56
CA LYS A 616 30.31 -36.14 20.30
C LYS A 616 30.66 -34.69 19.97
N PRO A 617 29.68 -33.85 19.59
CA PRO A 617 29.85 -32.40 19.39
C PRO A 617 30.48 -31.71 20.59
N TYR A 618 31.54 -30.93 20.32
CA TYR A 618 32.23 -30.15 21.34
C TYR A 618 32.38 -28.69 20.91
N TYR A 619 33.18 -28.38 19.88
CA TYR A 619 33.26 -27.04 19.28
C TYR A 619 33.40 -27.11 17.75
N THR A 620 32.79 -26.17 17.04
CA THR A 620 33.15 -25.87 15.64
C THR A 620 34.17 -24.75 15.59
N MET A 621 35.12 -24.85 14.67
CA MET A 621 36.14 -23.85 14.43
C MET A 621 36.06 -23.35 12.99
N GLU A 622 35.98 -22.03 12.81
CA GLU A 622 36.21 -21.38 11.52
C GLU A 622 37.71 -21.06 11.42
N ILE A 623 38.37 -21.64 10.41
CA ILE A 623 39.82 -21.54 10.23
C ILE A 623 40.18 -20.97 8.86
N GLU A 624 41.24 -20.20 8.78
CA GLU A 624 41.86 -19.80 7.51
C GLU A 624 42.75 -20.93 6.97
N PRO A 625 43.14 -20.90 5.69
CA PRO A 625 43.98 -21.92 5.08
C PRO A 625 45.37 -22.14 5.71
N ASP A 626 45.86 -21.22 6.54
CA ASP A 626 47.09 -21.41 7.31
C ASP A 626 46.86 -22.04 8.70
N GLY A 627 45.61 -22.28 9.09
CA GLY A 627 45.26 -22.72 10.44
C GLY A 627 45.02 -21.60 11.44
N THR A 628 45.01 -20.32 11.01
CA THR A 628 44.53 -19.22 11.85
C THR A 628 43.07 -19.44 12.20
N ILE A 629 42.74 -19.47 13.49
CA ILE A 629 41.37 -19.74 13.94
C ILE A 629 40.66 -18.40 14.13
N GLN A 630 39.71 -18.09 13.24
CA GLN A 630 38.92 -16.86 13.33
C GLN A 630 37.88 -16.94 14.46
N GLN A 631 37.20 -18.09 14.59
CA GLN A 631 36.12 -18.27 15.54
C GLN A 631 36.08 -19.68 16.10
N LYS A 632 35.65 -19.81 17.36
CA LYS A 632 35.42 -21.07 18.06
C LYS A 632 34.06 -20.98 18.77
N ARG A 633 33.13 -21.86 18.43
CA ARG A 633 31.74 -21.82 18.94
C ARG A 633 31.27 -23.20 19.35
N SER A 634 30.58 -23.26 20.48
CA SER A 634 29.89 -24.44 20.98
C SER A 634 28.37 -24.18 20.97
N ILE A 635 27.66 -24.75 21.94
CA ILE A 635 26.20 -24.70 22.05
C ILE A 635 25.69 -23.24 22.02
N LEU A 636 24.63 -22.96 21.24
CA LEU A 636 23.98 -21.64 21.14
C LEU A 636 24.88 -20.49 20.64
N ASN A 637 25.92 -20.78 19.86
CA ASN A 637 26.95 -19.83 19.43
C ASN A 637 27.74 -19.21 20.60
N GLU A 638 27.82 -19.88 21.75
CA GLU A 638 28.62 -19.43 22.88
C GLU A 638 30.04 -20.03 22.85
N GLN A 639 30.93 -19.38 23.60
CA GLN A 639 32.25 -19.89 23.92
C GLN A 639 32.32 -20.05 25.44
N TYR A 640 32.49 -21.28 25.92
CA TYR A 640 32.58 -21.59 27.35
C TYR A 640 34.03 -21.56 27.83
N GLU A 641 34.25 -21.35 29.13
CA GLU A 641 35.60 -21.24 29.72
C GLU A 641 36.47 -22.48 29.49
N ASP A 642 35.85 -23.63 29.24
CA ASP A 642 36.52 -24.89 28.98
C ASP A 642 37.34 -24.90 27.68
N ILE A 643 37.05 -23.99 26.74
CA ILE A 643 37.87 -23.82 25.53
C ILE A 643 39.33 -23.45 25.86
N ASN A 644 39.56 -22.80 27.00
CA ASN A 644 40.90 -22.43 27.45
C ASN A 644 41.76 -23.67 27.75
N GLN A 645 41.13 -24.80 28.11
CA GLN A 645 41.81 -26.06 28.35
C GLN A 645 42.34 -26.68 27.05
N ALA A 646 41.72 -26.35 25.91
CA ALA A 646 42.15 -26.81 24.59
C ALA A 646 43.20 -25.88 23.93
N LYS A 647 43.55 -24.74 24.54
CA LYS A 647 44.41 -23.72 23.91
C LYS A 647 45.82 -24.24 23.58
N GLU A 648 46.42 -25.00 24.49
CA GLU A 648 47.75 -25.60 24.27
C GLU A 648 47.72 -26.60 23.12
N PHE A 649 46.68 -27.43 23.06
CA PHE A 649 46.44 -28.35 21.95
C PHE A 649 46.24 -27.61 20.61
N LEU A 650 45.49 -26.49 20.59
CA LEU A 650 45.28 -25.73 19.36
C LEU A 650 46.59 -25.11 18.82
N LEU A 651 47.50 -24.69 19.71
CA LEU A 651 48.85 -24.24 19.32
C LEU A 651 49.70 -25.39 18.78
N GLU A 652 49.60 -26.56 19.39
CA GLU A 652 50.24 -27.79 18.92
C GLU A 652 49.72 -28.21 17.53
N TRP A 653 48.40 -28.14 17.35
CA TRP A 653 47.71 -28.39 16.09
C TRP A 653 48.21 -27.43 15.00
N GLN A 654 48.22 -26.11 15.24
CA GLN A 654 48.73 -25.11 14.29
C GLN A 654 50.17 -25.39 13.82
N LYS A 655 51.07 -25.71 14.76
CA LYS A 655 52.46 -26.09 14.44
C LYS A 655 52.56 -27.37 13.62
N THR A 656 51.64 -28.30 13.84
CA THR A 656 51.63 -29.60 13.16
C THR A 656 51.14 -29.46 11.73
N ILE A 657 50.03 -28.74 11.52
CA ILE A 657 49.48 -28.54 10.18
C ILE A 657 50.38 -27.64 9.33
N ALA A 658 51.09 -26.65 9.91
CA ALA A 658 52.00 -25.78 9.18
C ALA A 658 53.09 -26.54 8.39
N LYS A 659 53.44 -27.75 8.82
CA LYS A 659 54.39 -28.65 8.13
C LYS A 659 53.76 -29.41 6.94
N ARG A 660 52.43 -29.47 6.88
CA ARG A 660 51.64 -30.18 5.86
C ARG A 660 51.09 -29.24 4.77
N LEU A 661 51.08 -27.93 5.04
CA LEU A 661 50.56 -26.93 4.12
C LEU A 661 51.44 -26.75 2.88
N THR A 662 50.79 -26.60 1.74
CA THR A 662 51.42 -26.31 0.44
C THR A 662 51.61 -24.81 0.23
N ASP A 663 52.37 -24.42 -0.79
CA ASP A 663 52.51 -23.00 -1.15
C ASP A 663 51.19 -22.38 -1.65
N GLU A 664 50.29 -23.20 -2.21
CA GLU A 664 48.94 -22.77 -2.57
C GLU A 664 48.10 -22.44 -1.33
N ASP A 665 48.13 -23.29 -0.31
CA ASP A 665 47.44 -23.04 0.97
C ASP A 665 47.94 -21.73 1.62
N ARG A 666 49.25 -21.48 1.59
CA ARG A 666 49.85 -20.23 2.08
C ARG A 666 49.41 -19.02 1.27
N SER A 667 49.19 -19.17 -0.04
CA SER A 667 48.69 -18.10 -0.88
C SER A 667 47.23 -17.77 -0.56
N LEU A 668 46.39 -18.79 -0.43
CA LEU A 668 44.98 -18.64 -0.03
C LEU A 668 44.87 -18.00 1.36
N ALA A 669 45.75 -18.36 2.30
CA ALA A 669 45.80 -17.74 3.62
C ALA A 669 46.10 -16.23 3.56
N ARG A 670 47.04 -15.78 2.71
CA ARG A 670 47.33 -14.35 2.53
C ARG A 670 46.10 -13.59 2.00
N GLN A 671 45.38 -14.17 1.04
CA GLN A 671 44.16 -13.57 0.52
C GLN A 671 43.07 -13.51 1.60
N SER A 672 42.88 -14.59 2.35
CA SER A 672 41.91 -14.68 3.44
C SER A 672 42.18 -13.64 4.53
N ARG A 673 43.46 -13.45 4.90
CA ARG A 673 43.89 -12.41 5.83
C ARG A 673 43.57 -11.01 5.34
N MET A 674 43.78 -10.71 4.05
CA MET A 674 43.42 -9.41 3.48
C MET A 674 41.92 -9.17 3.56
N LEU A 675 41.10 -10.14 3.14
CA LEU A 675 39.63 -10.03 3.19
C LEU A 675 39.11 -9.84 4.62
N ARG A 676 39.68 -10.55 5.60
CA ARG A 676 39.35 -10.36 7.02
C ARG A 676 39.68 -8.95 7.52
N LEU A 677 40.83 -8.40 7.14
CA LEU A 677 41.23 -7.04 7.54
C LEU A 677 40.30 -5.98 6.94
N GLU A 678 39.95 -6.13 5.66
CA GLU A 678 38.97 -5.26 4.98
C GLU A 678 37.59 -5.34 5.65
N GLU A 679 37.14 -6.54 6.02
CA GLU A 679 35.91 -6.72 6.78
C GLU A 679 35.96 -6.02 8.13
N PHE A 680 37.05 -6.19 8.89
CA PHE A 680 37.20 -5.55 10.21
C PHE A 680 37.18 -4.01 10.09
N GLU A 681 37.82 -3.46 9.06
CA GLU A 681 37.77 -2.03 8.78
C GLU A 681 36.35 -1.55 8.48
N GLN A 682 35.59 -2.31 7.68
CA GLN A 682 34.21 -1.99 7.34
C GLN A 682 33.28 -2.08 8.57
N LEU A 683 33.39 -3.15 9.37
CA LEU A 683 32.60 -3.32 10.60
C LEU A 683 32.87 -2.20 11.62
N SER A 684 34.12 -1.72 11.70
CA SER A 684 34.51 -0.59 12.55
C SER A 684 33.90 0.73 12.07
N LYS A 685 33.93 0.99 10.76
CA LYS A 685 33.28 2.18 10.15
C LYS A 685 31.77 2.18 10.35
N ASP A 686 31.13 1.02 10.22
CA ASP A 686 29.68 0.86 10.33
C ASP A 686 29.19 0.75 11.78
N GLN A 687 30.11 0.68 12.76
CA GLN A 687 29.81 0.60 14.20
C GLN A 687 28.82 -0.54 14.53
N VAL A 688 29.01 -1.69 13.89
CA VAL A 688 28.08 -2.83 14.02
C VAL A 688 28.18 -3.44 15.42
N THR A 689 27.05 -3.54 16.11
CA THR A 689 26.96 -4.13 17.45
C THR A 689 26.28 -5.50 17.46
N VAL A 690 26.71 -6.35 18.38
CA VAL A 690 26.08 -7.66 18.63
C VAL A 690 24.68 -7.42 19.20
N ARG A 691 23.64 -8.00 18.58
CA ARG A 691 22.23 -7.72 18.91
C ARG A 691 21.63 -8.62 19.98
N THR A 692 22.23 -9.78 20.23
CA THR A 692 21.65 -10.85 21.06
C THR A 692 22.75 -11.64 21.78
N GLY A 693 22.44 -12.21 22.94
CA GLY A 693 23.36 -13.04 23.74
C GLY A 693 24.16 -12.26 24.79
N THR A 694 25.11 -12.94 25.44
CA THR A 694 25.95 -12.40 26.54
C THR A 694 26.89 -11.27 26.11
N LEU A 695 27.17 -11.14 24.82
CA LEU A 695 28.00 -10.07 24.22
C LEU A 695 27.17 -8.93 23.61
N SER A 696 25.85 -8.91 23.83
CA SER A 696 24.94 -7.89 23.30
C SER A 696 25.40 -6.46 23.68
N GLY A 697 25.42 -5.56 22.70
CA GLY A 697 25.86 -4.17 22.86
C GLY A 697 27.37 -3.93 22.68
N LYS A 698 28.21 -4.97 22.59
CA LYS A 698 29.62 -4.82 22.19
C LYS A 698 29.76 -4.66 20.69
N LEU A 699 30.82 -3.96 20.24
CA LEU A 699 31.17 -3.88 18.83
C LEU A 699 31.56 -5.28 18.32
N LEU A 700 31.03 -5.65 17.16
CA LEU A 700 31.26 -6.96 16.57
C LEU A 700 32.75 -7.17 16.24
N VAL A 701 33.44 -6.12 15.76
CA VAL A 701 34.87 -6.19 15.45
C VAL A 701 35.72 -6.52 16.67
N ASP A 702 35.41 -5.97 17.85
CA ASP A 702 36.16 -6.24 19.08
C ASP A 702 35.99 -7.70 19.53
N VAL A 703 34.78 -8.25 19.36
CA VAL A 703 34.50 -9.66 19.67
C VAL A 703 35.29 -10.57 18.72
N LEU A 704 35.26 -10.29 17.41
CA LEU A 704 35.98 -11.08 16.41
C LEU A 704 37.50 -11.03 16.58
N MET A 705 38.04 -9.86 16.93
CA MET A 705 39.47 -9.71 17.25
C MET A 705 39.85 -10.48 18.52
N GLY A 706 38.97 -10.55 19.51
CA GLY A 706 39.20 -11.32 20.75
C GLY A 706 39.17 -12.84 20.56
N ASP A 707 38.40 -13.32 19.59
CA ASP A 707 38.30 -14.75 19.26
C ASP A 707 39.46 -15.27 18.38
N LEU A 708 40.11 -14.34 17.68
CA LEU A 708 41.15 -14.61 16.72
C LEU A 708 42.38 -15.23 17.38
N MET A 709 42.81 -16.37 16.85
CA MET A 709 44.05 -17.05 17.22
C MET A 709 44.92 -17.22 15.97
N GLU A 710 45.80 -16.26 15.74
CA GLU A 710 46.71 -16.26 14.59
C GLU A 710 47.68 -17.43 14.66
N ASN A 711 47.94 -18.06 13.51
CA ASN A 711 49.02 -19.00 13.40
C ASN A 711 50.37 -18.25 13.44
N ALA A 712 51.23 -18.62 14.38
CA ALA A 712 52.54 -18.00 14.59
C ALA A 712 53.70 -18.79 13.95
N ALA A 713 53.39 -19.82 13.14
CA ALA A 713 54.35 -20.75 12.55
C ALA A 713 54.77 -20.39 11.11
#